data_AF-A0A5J4UT43-F1
#
_entry.id   AF-A0A5J4UT43-F1
#
_cell.length_a   1.000
_cell.length_b   1.000
_cell.length_c   1.000
_cell.angle_alpha   90.00
_cell.angle_beta   90.00
_cell.angle_gamma   90.00
#
_symmetry.space_group_name_H-M   'P 1'
#
loop_
_entity.id
_entity.type
_entity.pdbx_description
1 polymer ?
#
loop_
_entity_poly.entity_id
_entity_poly.type
_entity_poly.pdbx_seq_one_letter_code
_entity_poly.pdbx_strand_id
1 'polypeptide(L)'
;MDNIQSAYESRLIEAMSGLLTHTQNPHVKQLCRAIIMIVSVLGGEKEEQIDFANIKMSYTGKRTLLNMLEIYQKEFIHGLLQNGILDHSADALTKIPIIAIQSSLKAVSSQQIITMNILEVLDKILNAEQIKFFKSIKLISALEKIKNEGSTKEMKRKAKNIQDLLNEDGQVEKTEIDLENANQHIQELEKQNQTFTAQIEKNNQSIKTLTEEKAQKDQRIEALTQENTQNQQRATTAGGQIQTLTAQNTQKDQSINQLTTEKNQKQQRIDELTQENKQKEQRILTVEGQNQTFAAQIGQKDQRINTLTEEKAQRDQTIATLTREKTQDNTQKEQRINQLNQEVQQLRQRAATSEGQVQTLTQDKTQNELRINTLTTENQQLLQRATRAEQQVQTLTTERNSKQQSIDTLTREKQQKDLSITTLTNENNKKDQSITNLQNDKKKAEDQVTEKQKQIDTANNEKNSAEKSANENQKKMNDLLEQMVKEKDKEKLSQIPWIEMCKDLNNIIAYSWQDGREKILQRQIEICELMIEMFAKKEDDEGRRCCIKAGIVEALVNIFLKQNRSYIKVQHGQAFYVLTYPVSDDVKLLIYSQFPFAGLLKLLVHSNKDVSEYSISSIWNIILAGTYTIPDSTQHPHFDTFATHGGIEKLYQFSNSWNVNDNSKNTAVVCIGYLYRAKQIEKEDMRREIIDQLKELVNYIGDWGKEESRQALRYLAQNPVNKAEIVKDGFVIPT
;
A
#
# COMPACT_ATOMS: atom_id res chain seq x y z
N MET A 1 -99.49 -76.54 53.56
CA MET A 1 -100.79 -75.99 54.05
C MET A 1 -101.40 -75.06 53.00
N ASP A 2 -100.95 -75.15 51.76
CA ASP A 2 -100.69 -73.95 50.96
C ASP A 2 -101.96 -73.49 50.21
N ASN A 3 -102.88 -74.44 49.97
CA ASN A 3 -104.24 -74.16 49.49
C ASN A 3 -105.09 -73.38 50.51
N ILE A 4 -104.79 -73.40 51.81
CA ILE A 4 -105.54 -72.64 52.83
C ILE A 4 -105.07 -71.18 52.86
N GLN A 5 -103.76 -70.94 52.74
CA GLN A 5 -103.21 -69.59 52.58
C GLN A 5 -103.80 -68.90 51.35
N SER A 6 -103.84 -69.61 50.22
CA SER A 6 -104.47 -69.14 48.97
C SER A 6 -105.96 -68.80 49.13
N ALA A 7 -106.72 -69.57 49.92
CA ALA A 7 -108.12 -69.28 50.20
C ALA A 7 -108.31 -68.02 51.07
N TYR A 8 -107.37 -67.72 51.96
CA TYR A 8 -107.35 -66.52 52.80
C TYR A 8 -107.07 -65.25 51.97
N GLU A 9 -106.07 -65.32 51.08
CA GLU A 9 -105.74 -64.25 50.12
C GLU A 9 -106.87 -63.98 49.11
N SER A 10 -107.76 -64.95 48.88
CA SER A 10 -108.86 -64.89 47.91
C SER A 10 -110.14 -64.18 48.40
N ARG A 11 -110.08 -63.35 49.46
CA ARG A 11 -111.22 -62.57 50.02
C ARG A 11 -112.47 -63.38 50.42
N LEU A 12 -112.34 -64.69 50.65
CA LEU A 12 -113.48 -65.58 50.87
C LEU A 12 -114.28 -65.22 52.14
N ILE A 13 -113.61 -64.71 53.17
CA ILE A 13 -114.23 -64.28 54.44
C ILE A 13 -115.10 -63.02 54.24
N GLU A 14 -114.65 -62.07 53.41
CA GLU A 14 -115.41 -60.86 53.07
C GLU A 14 -116.68 -61.24 52.28
N ALA A 15 -116.55 -62.13 51.30
CA ALA A 15 -117.67 -62.65 50.52
C ALA A 15 -118.70 -63.39 51.40
N MET A 16 -118.25 -64.27 52.30
CA MET A 16 -119.12 -64.99 53.24
C MET A 16 -119.79 -64.06 54.25
N SER A 17 -119.11 -63.01 54.71
CA SER A 17 -119.67 -61.99 55.63
C SER A 17 -120.68 -61.07 54.93
N GLY A 18 -120.43 -60.73 53.67
CA GLY A 18 -121.40 -60.07 52.79
C GLY A 18 -122.65 -60.92 52.60
N LEU A 19 -122.51 -62.22 52.32
CA LEU A 19 -123.64 -63.13 52.21
C LEU A 19 -124.41 -63.27 53.53
N LEU A 20 -123.69 -63.40 54.66
CA LEU A 20 -124.24 -63.54 56.01
C LEU A 20 -125.06 -62.32 56.44
N THR A 21 -124.67 -61.12 56.04
CA THR A 21 -125.40 -59.89 56.36
C THR A 21 -126.65 -59.73 55.48
N HIS A 22 -126.55 -60.01 54.18
CA HIS A 22 -127.62 -59.75 53.21
C HIS A 22 -128.67 -60.86 53.09
N THR A 23 -128.32 -62.13 53.34
CA THR A 23 -129.27 -63.25 53.19
C THR A 23 -130.28 -63.32 54.35
N GLN A 24 -131.55 -63.55 54.06
CA GLN A 24 -132.58 -63.80 55.09
C GLN A 24 -132.81 -65.29 55.38
N ASN A 25 -132.16 -66.20 54.65
CA ASN A 25 -132.30 -67.64 54.88
C ASN A 25 -131.53 -68.07 56.15
N PRO A 26 -132.19 -68.62 57.19
CA PRO A 26 -131.54 -68.98 58.45
C PRO A 26 -130.45 -70.03 58.30
N HIS A 27 -130.66 -71.05 57.45
CA HIS A 27 -129.69 -72.11 57.23
C HIS A 27 -128.45 -71.61 56.49
N VAL A 28 -128.61 -70.67 55.55
CA VAL A 28 -127.46 -70.02 54.89
C VAL A 28 -126.70 -69.15 55.89
N LYS A 29 -127.38 -68.36 56.74
CA LYS A 29 -126.72 -67.61 57.83
C LYS A 29 -125.96 -68.54 58.79
N GLN A 30 -126.51 -69.71 59.10
CA GLN A 30 -125.87 -70.69 59.98
C GLN A 30 -124.67 -71.39 59.30
N LEU A 31 -124.77 -71.70 58.00
CA LEU A 31 -123.68 -72.28 57.21
C LEU A 31 -122.52 -71.28 57.03
N CYS A 32 -122.80 -70.02 56.68
CA CYS A 32 -121.78 -68.98 56.58
C CYS A 32 -121.07 -68.76 57.92
N ARG A 33 -121.79 -68.77 59.05
CA ARG A 33 -121.19 -68.71 60.39
C ARG A 33 -120.29 -69.91 60.68
N ALA A 34 -120.71 -71.13 60.33
CA ALA A 34 -119.89 -72.33 60.51
C ALA A 34 -118.63 -72.30 59.62
N ILE A 35 -118.74 -71.88 58.36
CA ILE A 35 -117.61 -71.76 57.43
C ILE A 35 -116.62 -70.70 57.89
N ILE A 36 -117.08 -69.51 58.31
CA ILE A 36 -116.22 -68.47 58.89
C ILE A 36 -115.53 -69.01 60.15
N MET A 37 -116.26 -69.66 61.06
CA MET A 37 -115.70 -70.26 62.28
C MET A 37 -114.65 -71.33 62.00
N ILE A 38 -114.79 -72.13 60.94
CA ILE A 38 -113.79 -73.13 60.54
C ILE A 38 -112.55 -72.47 59.92
N VAL A 39 -112.73 -71.49 59.04
CA VAL A 39 -111.60 -70.80 58.37
C VAL A 39 -110.79 -69.96 59.37
N SER A 40 -111.45 -69.23 60.27
CA SER A 40 -110.81 -68.41 61.31
C SER A 40 -110.16 -69.22 62.44
N VAL A 41 -110.34 -70.54 62.49
CA VAL A 41 -109.67 -71.44 63.44
C VAL A 41 -108.49 -72.19 62.78
N LEU A 42 -108.40 -72.20 61.44
CA LEU A 42 -107.34 -72.89 60.69
C LEU A 42 -106.36 -71.95 59.97
N GLY A 43 -106.70 -70.67 59.80
CA GLY A 43 -105.76 -69.60 59.43
C GLY A 43 -105.30 -68.85 60.69
N GLY A 44 -104.03 -68.97 61.05
CA GLY A 44 -103.49 -68.40 62.29
C GLY A 44 -103.38 -66.87 62.29
N GLU A 45 -103.89 -66.26 63.36
CA GLU A 45 -103.60 -64.96 64.00
C GLU A 45 -102.90 -63.86 63.16
N LYS A 46 -103.42 -62.63 63.11
CA LYS A 46 -104.04 -61.84 64.21
C LYS A 46 -105.49 -61.47 63.90
N GLU A 47 -106.45 -61.81 64.75
CA GLU A 47 -106.81 -61.11 66.01
C GLU A 47 -107.37 -59.70 65.82
N GLU A 48 -108.65 -59.61 65.43
CA GLU A 48 -109.58 -58.71 66.13
C GLU A 48 -110.38 -59.53 67.14
N GLN A 49 -110.61 -58.98 68.34
CA GLN A 49 -111.18 -59.72 69.47
C GLN A 49 -112.67 -60.03 69.27
N ILE A 50 -113.03 -61.32 69.17
CA ILE A 50 -114.42 -61.76 69.35
C ILE A 50 -114.68 -61.92 70.85
N ASP A 51 -115.49 -61.03 71.41
CA ASP A 51 -115.78 -60.97 72.85
C ASP A 51 -116.55 -62.22 73.35
N PHE A 52 -115.81 -63.19 73.89
CA PHE A 52 -116.35 -64.39 74.53
C PHE A 52 -117.11 -64.09 75.84
N ALA A 53 -117.00 -62.89 76.44
CA ALA A 53 -117.63 -62.58 77.73
C ALA A 53 -119.18 -62.62 77.69
N ASN A 54 -119.79 -62.51 76.50
CA ASN A 54 -121.24 -62.66 76.34
C ASN A 54 -121.73 -64.12 76.37
N ILE A 55 -120.86 -65.14 76.39
CA ILE A 55 -121.27 -66.49 76.77
C ILE A 55 -121.47 -66.55 78.29
N LYS A 56 -122.63 -66.04 78.76
CA LYS A 56 -123.20 -66.47 80.03
C LYS A 56 -123.22 -68.00 80.01
N MET A 57 -122.38 -68.62 80.84
CA MET A 57 -122.15 -70.08 80.90
C MET A 57 -123.35 -70.84 81.48
N SER A 58 -124.45 -70.78 80.73
CA SER A 58 -125.60 -71.66 80.83
C SER A 58 -125.17 -73.11 80.66
N TYR A 59 -126.02 -74.02 81.14
CA TYR A 59 -125.83 -75.45 81.01
C TYR A 59 -125.54 -75.89 79.56
N THR A 60 -126.20 -75.26 78.59
CA THR A 60 -125.99 -75.49 77.15
C THR A 60 -124.58 -75.07 76.70
N GLY A 61 -124.13 -73.86 77.04
CA GLY A 61 -122.82 -73.35 76.62
C GLY A 61 -121.66 -74.21 77.14
N LYS A 62 -121.69 -74.56 78.43
CA LYS A 62 -120.75 -75.51 79.03
C LYS A 62 -120.75 -76.86 78.32
N ARG A 63 -121.94 -77.42 78.06
CA ARG A 63 -122.06 -78.75 77.44
C ARG A 63 -121.56 -78.77 76.00
N THR A 64 -121.75 -77.69 75.24
CA THR A 64 -121.13 -77.52 73.92
C THR A 64 -119.60 -77.45 74.02
N LEU A 65 -119.04 -76.64 74.95
CA LEU A 65 -117.59 -76.55 75.13
C LEU A 65 -116.97 -77.89 75.56
N LEU A 66 -117.56 -78.59 76.54
CA LEU A 66 -117.08 -79.90 76.99
C LEU A 66 -117.14 -80.96 75.88
N ASN A 67 -118.16 -80.93 75.03
CA ASN A 67 -118.23 -81.80 73.85
C ASN A 67 -117.15 -81.44 72.80
N MET A 68 -116.88 -80.15 72.55
CA MET A 68 -115.79 -79.77 71.63
C MET A 68 -114.40 -80.16 72.17
N LEU A 69 -114.19 -80.03 73.49
CA LEU A 69 -112.99 -80.50 74.19
C LEU A 69 -112.84 -82.03 74.19
N GLU A 70 -113.90 -82.80 73.93
CA GLU A 70 -113.83 -84.26 73.73
C GLU A 70 -113.56 -84.66 72.27
N ILE A 71 -113.89 -83.81 71.28
CA ILE A 71 -113.81 -84.16 69.85
C ILE A 71 -112.56 -83.58 69.17
N TYR A 72 -112.17 -82.34 69.50
CA TYR A 72 -111.12 -81.58 68.79
C TYR A 72 -109.93 -81.25 69.70
N GLN A 73 -109.55 -82.21 70.53
CA GLN A 73 -108.95 -81.96 71.84
C GLN A 73 -107.61 -81.19 71.85
N LYS A 74 -106.76 -81.28 70.82
CA LYS A 74 -105.40 -80.70 70.88
C LYS A 74 -105.32 -79.29 70.28
N GLU A 75 -105.74 -79.12 69.03
CA GLU A 75 -105.72 -77.85 68.33
C GLU A 75 -106.70 -76.84 68.97
N PHE A 76 -107.89 -77.29 69.38
CA PHE A 76 -108.89 -76.42 70.01
C PHE A 76 -108.42 -75.86 71.35
N ILE A 77 -107.71 -76.67 72.16
CA ILE A 77 -107.13 -76.19 73.43
C ILE A 77 -105.95 -75.24 73.16
N HIS A 78 -105.10 -75.51 72.16
CA HIS A 78 -104.01 -74.59 71.83
C HIS A 78 -104.54 -73.20 71.41
N GLY A 79 -105.55 -73.16 70.54
CA GLY A 79 -106.22 -71.91 70.15
C GLY A 79 -106.86 -71.18 71.33
N LEU A 80 -107.54 -71.90 72.24
CA LEU A 80 -108.09 -71.32 73.47
C LEU A 80 -106.99 -70.72 74.38
N LEU A 81 -105.83 -71.38 74.48
CA LEU A 81 -104.69 -70.88 75.26
C LEU A 81 -104.05 -69.64 74.63
N GLN A 82 -103.88 -69.60 73.29
CA GLN A 82 -103.41 -68.40 72.58
C GLN A 82 -104.37 -67.22 72.75
N ASN A 83 -105.68 -67.46 72.62
CA ASN A 83 -106.75 -66.48 72.86
C ASN A 83 -106.94 -66.14 74.37
N GLY A 84 -105.95 -66.46 75.22
CA GLY A 84 -105.89 -66.02 76.61
C GLY A 84 -107.01 -66.55 77.51
N ILE A 85 -107.55 -67.75 77.25
CA ILE A 85 -108.67 -68.30 78.04
C ILE A 85 -108.41 -68.32 79.55
N LEU A 86 -107.14 -68.46 79.97
CA LEU A 86 -106.74 -68.45 81.37
C LEU A 86 -106.94 -67.07 82.03
N ASP A 87 -106.51 -66.00 81.38
CA ASP A 87 -106.66 -64.62 81.85
C ASP A 87 -108.13 -64.17 81.78
N HIS A 88 -108.84 -64.48 80.70
CA HIS A 88 -110.29 -64.23 80.59
C HIS A 88 -111.09 -64.96 81.67
N SER A 89 -110.69 -66.19 82.02
CA SER A 89 -111.31 -66.94 83.13
C SER A 89 -110.95 -66.34 84.50
N ALA A 90 -109.72 -65.85 84.70
CA ALA A 90 -109.33 -65.16 85.93
C ALA A 90 -110.21 -63.93 86.18
N ASP A 91 -110.40 -63.12 85.15
CA ASP A 91 -111.25 -61.93 85.16
C ASP A 91 -112.72 -62.28 85.43
N ALA A 92 -113.26 -63.32 84.79
CA ALA A 92 -114.63 -63.77 84.99
C ALA A 92 -114.88 -64.32 86.41
N LEU A 93 -113.93 -65.09 86.95
CA LEU A 93 -114.00 -65.64 88.31
C LEU A 93 -113.90 -64.55 89.38
N THR A 94 -113.02 -63.55 89.18
CA THR A 94 -112.80 -62.46 90.13
C THR A 94 -114.02 -61.53 90.28
N LYS A 95 -114.84 -61.40 89.22
CA LYS A 95 -116.02 -60.52 89.16
C LYS A 95 -117.28 -61.10 89.83
N ILE A 96 -117.25 -62.31 90.40
CA ILE A 96 -118.41 -62.97 91.00
C ILE A 96 -118.45 -62.81 92.54
N PRO A 97 -119.51 -62.20 93.13
CA PRO A 97 -119.69 -62.15 94.58
C PRO A 97 -120.09 -63.53 95.16
N ILE A 98 -119.53 -63.89 96.31
CA ILE A 98 -119.84 -65.12 97.05
C ILE A 98 -120.72 -64.76 98.26
N ILE A 99 -121.91 -65.35 98.35
CA ILE A 99 -122.88 -65.10 99.42
C ILE A 99 -123.05 -66.38 100.26
N ALA A 100 -123.04 -66.24 101.59
CA ALA A 100 -123.37 -67.30 102.54
C ALA A 100 -124.86 -67.27 102.91
N ILE A 101 -125.46 -68.44 103.15
CA ILE A 101 -126.90 -68.59 103.44
C ILE A 101 -127.10 -69.45 104.70
N GLN A 102 -127.86 -68.94 105.66
CA GLN A 102 -128.44 -69.73 106.75
C GLN A 102 -129.86 -70.16 106.37
N SER A 103 -130.21 -71.43 106.57
CA SER A 103 -131.58 -72.03 106.59
C SER A 103 -132.58 -71.70 105.45
N SER A 104 -133.32 -72.63 104.86
CA SER A 104 -133.30 -74.11 104.88
C SER A 104 -134.25 -74.61 103.78
N LEU A 105 -134.07 -75.84 103.28
CA LEU A 105 -134.67 -76.39 102.05
C LEU A 105 -134.04 -75.83 100.75
N LYS A 106 -134.20 -76.58 99.65
CA LYS A 106 -133.26 -76.58 98.52
C LYS A 106 -133.63 -75.61 97.40
N ALA A 107 -132.81 -74.58 97.20
CA ALA A 107 -132.63 -73.91 95.91
C ALA A 107 -131.14 -73.56 95.73
N VAL A 108 -130.55 -73.90 94.57
CA VAL A 108 -129.16 -73.56 94.24
C VAL A 108 -129.14 -72.20 93.55
N SER A 109 -128.21 -71.31 93.92
CA SER A 109 -128.09 -70.00 93.29
C SER A 109 -127.48 -70.12 91.89
N SER A 110 -128.08 -69.44 90.90
CA SER A 110 -127.61 -69.37 89.52
C SER A 110 -126.12 -68.99 89.41
N GLN A 111 -125.62 -68.19 90.34
CA GLN A 111 -124.24 -67.73 90.36
C GLN A 111 -123.25 -68.86 90.69
N GLN A 112 -123.63 -69.79 91.58
CA GLN A 112 -122.81 -70.96 91.94
C GLN A 112 -122.61 -71.89 90.74
N ILE A 113 -123.65 -72.01 89.91
CA ILE A 113 -123.62 -72.81 88.67
C ILE A 113 -122.60 -72.22 87.69
N ILE A 114 -122.55 -70.90 87.51
CA ILE A 114 -121.60 -70.24 86.60
C ILE A 114 -120.15 -70.46 87.07
N THR A 115 -119.84 -70.22 88.35
CA THR A 115 -118.48 -70.43 88.88
C THR A 115 -118.04 -71.89 88.76
N MET A 116 -118.90 -72.85 89.11
CA MET A 116 -118.61 -74.28 88.97
C MET A 116 -118.43 -74.68 87.50
N ASN A 117 -119.20 -74.10 86.57
CA ASN A 117 -119.05 -74.33 85.14
C ASN A 117 -117.69 -73.85 84.61
N ILE A 118 -117.20 -72.68 85.05
CA ILE A 118 -115.87 -72.18 84.65
C ILE A 118 -114.77 -73.09 85.21
N LEU A 119 -114.86 -73.47 86.49
CA LEU A 119 -113.90 -74.39 87.11
C LEU A 119 -113.86 -75.75 86.39
N GLU A 120 -115.01 -76.33 86.00
CA GLU A 120 -115.03 -77.59 85.26
C GLU A 120 -114.43 -77.50 83.85
N VAL A 121 -114.58 -76.37 83.16
CA VAL A 121 -113.95 -76.16 81.84
C VAL A 121 -112.45 -75.96 81.97
N LEU A 122 -111.99 -75.15 82.94
CA LEU A 122 -110.56 -74.99 83.25
C LEU A 122 -109.90 -76.31 83.66
N ASP A 123 -110.54 -77.07 84.53
CA ASP A 123 -110.07 -78.39 85.00
C ASP A 123 -109.90 -79.35 83.82
N LYS A 124 -110.83 -79.39 82.85
CA LYS A 124 -110.71 -80.26 81.68
C LYS A 124 -109.73 -79.74 80.60
N ILE A 125 -109.48 -78.43 80.56
CA ILE A 125 -108.45 -77.82 79.69
C ILE A 125 -107.04 -78.09 80.22
N LEU A 126 -106.83 -77.94 81.53
CA LEU A 126 -105.50 -78.00 82.15
C LEU A 126 -105.05 -79.42 82.52
N ASN A 127 -105.98 -80.37 82.67
CA ASN A 127 -105.65 -81.82 82.76
C ASN A 127 -105.58 -82.51 81.39
N ALA A 128 -105.57 -81.77 80.27
CA ALA A 128 -105.47 -82.38 78.93
C ALA A 128 -104.01 -82.79 78.62
N GLU A 129 -103.80 -84.08 78.31
CA GLU A 129 -102.45 -84.62 78.10
C GLU A 129 -101.70 -83.91 76.96
N GLN A 130 -100.38 -83.75 77.14
CA GLN A 130 -99.43 -83.21 76.15
C GLN A 130 -99.57 -81.71 75.80
N ILE A 131 -100.22 -80.90 76.64
CA ILE A 131 -100.39 -79.46 76.40
C ILE A 131 -99.51 -78.63 77.34
N LYS A 132 -98.72 -77.72 76.76
CA LYS A 132 -97.88 -76.75 77.49
C LYS A 132 -98.55 -75.38 77.52
N PHE A 133 -98.50 -74.72 78.67
CA PHE A 133 -99.04 -73.37 78.89
C PHE A 133 -98.05 -72.51 79.69
N PHE A 134 -98.32 -71.20 79.79
CA PHE A 134 -97.53 -70.25 80.60
C PHE A 134 -98.24 -69.96 81.92
N LYS A 135 -97.49 -69.59 82.97
CA LYS A 135 -98.06 -69.35 84.32
C LYS A 135 -98.85 -68.04 84.39
N SER A 136 -100.18 -68.10 84.36
CA SER A 136 -101.02 -66.92 84.63
C SER A 136 -101.12 -66.64 86.14
N ILE A 137 -100.33 -65.66 86.59
CA ILE A 137 -100.35 -65.15 87.98
C ILE A 137 -101.75 -64.62 88.35
N LYS A 138 -102.48 -64.03 87.39
CA LYS A 138 -103.86 -63.57 87.57
C LYS A 138 -104.81 -64.73 87.89
N LEU A 139 -104.75 -65.82 87.12
CA LEU A 139 -105.63 -66.98 87.33
C LEU A 139 -105.31 -67.69 88.65
N ILE A 140 -104.03 -67.86 88.98
CA ILE A 140 -103.58 -68.41 90.26
C ILE A 140 -104.15 -67.61 91.45
N SER A 141 -104.21 -66.28 91.33
CA SER A 141 -104.78 -65.37 92.34
C SER A 141 -106.32 -65.48 92.45
N ALA A 142 -107.03 -65.56 91.31
CA ALA A 142 -108.48 -65.72 91.29
C ALA A 142 -108.93 -67.07 91.89
N LEU A 143 -108.16 -68.13 91.63
CA LEU A 143 -108.41 -69.47 92.17
C LEU A 143 -108.18 -69.55 93.68
N GLU A 144 -107.15 -68.88 94.23
CA GLU A 144 -106.90 -68.80 95.67
C GLU A 144 -108.12 -68.26 96.42
N LYS A 145 -108.76 -67.22 95.89
CA LYS A 145 -109.95 -66.62 96.49
C LYS A 145 -111.10 -67.63 96.56
N ILE A 146 -111.37 -68.37 95.48
CA ILE A 146 -112.48 -69.34 95.44
C ILE A 146 -112.18 -70.59 96.29
N LYS A 147 -110.92 -71.04 96.32
CA LYS A 147 -110.40 -72.08 97.23
C LYS A 147 -110.67 -71.73 98.70
N ASN A 148 -110.50 -70.47 99.09
CA ASN A 148 -110.71 -70.03 100.47
C ASN A 148 -112.17 -69.65 100.80
N GLU A 149 -112.88 -68.96 99.91
CA GLU A 149 -114.21 -68.37 100.17
C GLU A 149 -115.40 -69.21 99.62
N GLY A 150 -115.16 -70.13 98.68
CA GLY A 150 -116.21 -70.80 97.87
C GLY A 150 -117.34 -71.46 98.67
N SER A 151 -118.59 -71.24 98.24
CA SER A 151 -119.80 -71.65 98.98
C SER A 151 -120.15 -73.14 98.95
N THR A 152 -119.35 -73.98 98.27
CA THR A 152 -119.45 -75.45 98.34
C THR A 152 -118.07 -76.10 98.46
N LYS A 153 -117.96 -77.25 99.13
CA LYS A 153 -116.69 -77.99 99.27
C LYS A 153 -116.08 -78.37 97.92
N GLU A 154 -116.92 -78.71 96.93
CA GLU A 154 -116.45 -79.19 95.63
C GLU A 154 -115.88 -78.05 94.76
N MET A 155 -116.45 -76.84 94.85
CA MET A 155 -115.85 -75.66 94.22
C MET A 155 -114.48 -75.33 94.82
N LYS A 156 -114.33 -75.39 96.15
CA LYS A 156 -113.03 -75.19 96.82
C LYS A 156 -112.00 -76.23 96.36
N ARG A 157 -112.42 -77.50 96.23
CA ARG A 157 -111.59 -78.61 95.76
C ARG A 157 -111.09 -78.40 94.34
N LYS A 158 -111.98 -78.15 93.37
CA LYS A 158 -111.58 -77.88 91.97
C LYS A 158 -110.69 -76.64 91.86
N ALA A 159 -111.02 -75.55 92.56
CA ALA A 159 -110.20 -74.34 92.53
C ALA A 159 -108.76 -74.59 93.01
N LYS A 160 -108.56 -75.43 94.05
CA LYS A 160 -107.21 -75.85 94.48
C LYS A 160 -106.51 -76.71 93.40
N ASN A 161 -107.15 -77.78 92.92
CA ASN A 161 -106.55 -78.67 91.91
C ASN A 161 -106.04 -77.91 90.67
N ILE A 162 -106.84 -76.98 90.13
CA ILE A 162 -106.49 -76.16 88.97
C ILE A 162 -105.31 -75.22 89.29
N GLN A 163 -105.27 -74.68 90.51
CA GLN A 163 -104.19 -73.81 90.97
C GLN A 163 -102.87 -74.56 91.15
N ASP A 164 -102.90 -75.78 91.67
CA ASP A 164 -101.71 -76.61 91.85
C ASP A 164 -101.08 -76.93 90.47
N LEU A 165 -101.87 -77.39 89.49
CA LEU A 165 -101.44 -77.64 88.10
C LEU A 165 -100.79 -76.42 87.42
N LEU A 166 -101.37 -75.24 87.59
CA LEU A 166 -100.82 -73.99 87.04
C LEU A 166 -99.45 -73.60 87.63
N ASN A 167 -99.14 -74.06 88.84
CA ASN A 167 -97.86 -73.83 89.49
C ASN A 167 -96.80 -74.86 89.10
N GLU A 168 -97.17 -76.10 88.78
CA GLU A 168 -96.24 -77.18 88.44
C GLU A 168 -95.85 -77.17 86.95
N ASP A 169 -96.81 -77.17 86.02
CA ASP A 169 -96.55 -77.47 84.60
C ASP A 169 -96.28 -76.25 83.68
N GLY A 170 -96.42 -75.00 84.18
CA GLY A 170 -96.32 -73.80 83.35
C GLY A 170 -94.90 -73.30 83.03
N GLN A 171 -94.70 -72.71 81.84
CA GLN A 171 -93.40 -72.21 81.36
C GLN A 171 -93.08 -70.74 81.72
N VAL A 172 -91.82 -70.33 81.47
CA VAL A 172 -91.19 -69.03 81.80
C VAL A 172 -91.55 -67.92 80.80
N GLU A 173 -91.28 -66.66 81.14
CA GLU A 173 -91.76 -65.46 80.45
C GLU A 173 -91.10 -65.17 79.07
N LYS A 174 -91.82 -64.44 78.21
CA LYS A 174 -91.56 -64.32 76.76
C LYS A 174 -90.39 -63.40 76.37
N THR A 175 -89.96 -62.50 77.27
CA THR A 175 -89.05 -61.38 77.00
C THR A 175 -87.58 -61.75 76.81
N GLU A 176 -87.15 -62.94 77.24
CA GLU A 176 -85.74 -63.32 77.30
C GLU A 176 -85.14 -63.68 75.92
N ILE A 177 -85.98 -64.06 74.96
CA ILE A 177 -85.58 -64.53 73.62
C ILE A 177 -85.23 -63.38 72.67
N ASP A 178 -85.89 -62.22 72.79
CA ASP A 178 -85.70 -61.10 71.85
C ASP A 178 -84.31 -60.44 72.00
N LEU A 179 -83.70 -60.52 73.18
CA LEU A 179 -82.38 -59.97 73.48
C LEU A 179 -81.24 -60.71 72.76
N GLU A 180 -81.34 -62.03 72.66
CA GLU A 180 -80.33 -62.89 72.03
C GLU A 180 -80.18 -62.57 70.52
N ASN A 181 -81.32 -62.37 69.84
CA ASN A 181 -81.36 -62.01 68.42
C ASN A 181 -80.69 -60.65 68.13
N ALA A 182 -80.84 -59.67 69.04
CA ALA A 182 -80.23 -58.36 68.89
C ALA A 182 -78.69 -58.42 68.96
N ASN A 183 -78.14 -59.23 69.88
CA ASN A 183 -76.69 -59.40 70.05
C ASN A 183 -76.04 -60.02 68.80
N GLN A 184 -76.69 -61.01 68.17
CA GLN A 184 -76.19 -61.63 66.94
C GLN A 184 -76.13 -60.64 65.76
N HIS A 185 -77.11 -59.73 65.66
CA HIS A 185 -77.10 -58.70 64.61
C HIS A 185 -75.96 -57.68 64.78
N ILE A 186 -75.63 -57.31 66.03
CA ILE A 186 -74.51 -56.41 66.34
C ILE A 186 -73.17 -57.02 65.88
N GLN A 187 -72.92 -58.29 66.16
CA GLN A 187 -71.67 -58.96 65.77
C GLN A 187 -71.45 -58.99 64.25
N GLU A 188 -72.51 -59.18 63.46
CA GLU A 188 -72.40 -59.17 61.99
C GLU A 188 -72.12 -57.75 61.45
N LEU A 189 -72.68 -56.70 62.08
CA LEU A 189 -72.38 -55.31 61.75
C LEU A 189 -70.93 -54.92 62.12
N GLU A 190 -70.42 -55.38 63.26
CA GLU A 190 -69.00 -55.19 63.65
C GLU A 190 -68.05 -55.81 62.63
N LYS A 191 -68.35 -57.04 62.18
CA LYS A 191 -67.60 -57.77 61.15
C LYS A 191 -67.64 -57.08 59.78
N GLN A 192 -68.78 -56.47 59.40
CA GLN A 192 -68.85 -55.62 58.20
C GLN A 192 -68.01 -54.34 58.35
N ASN A 193 -68.07 -53.67 59.50
CA ASN A 193 -67.28 -52.45 59.77
C ASN A 193 -65.76 -52.72 59.73
N GLN A 194 -65.29 -53.84 60.30
CA GLN A 194 -63.89 -54.26 60.18
C GLN A 194 -63.47 -54.47 58.71
N THR A 195 -64.34 -55.09 57.92
CA THR A 195 -64.12 -55.31 56.48
C THR A 195 -64.01 -54.00 55.70
N PHE A 196 -64.91 -53.03 55.97
CA PHE A 196 -64.83 -51.70 55.34
C PHE A 196 -63.59 -50.93 55.77
N THR A 197 -63.19 -51.01 57.05
CA THR A 197 -61.97 -50.35 57.56
C THR A 197 -60.72 -50.86 56.83
N ALA A 198 -60.58 -52.19 56.68
CA ALA A 198 -59.47 -52.79 55.94
C ALA A 198 -59.45 -52.40 54.44
N GLN A 199 -60.62 -52.22 53.81
CA GLN A 199 -60.71 -51.75 52.43
C GLN A 199 -60.37 -50.26 52.29
N ILE A 200 -60.72 -49.42 53.27
CA ILE A 200 -60.33 -48.01 53.33
C ILE A 200 -58.81 -47.87 53.50
N GLU A 201 -58.21 -48.64 54.41
CA GLU A 201 -56.76 -48.72 54.64
C GLU A 201 -56.01 -49.02 53.31
N LYS A 202 -56.45 -50.06 52.60
CA LYS A 202 -55.90 -50.48 51.29
C LYS A 202 -56.10 -49.41 50.19
N ASN A 203 -57.25 -48.74 50.17
CA ASN A 203 -57.51 -47.66 49.22
C ASN A 203 -56.62 -46.45 49.49
N ASN A 204 -56.42 -46.08 50.75
CA ASN A 204 -55.53 -44.97 51.16
C ASN A 204 -54.08 -45.24 50.77
N GLN A 205 -53.59 -46.47 50.93
CA GLN A 205 -52.27 -46.87 50.45
C GLN A 205 -52.13 -46.74 48.93
N SER A 206 -53.15 -47.18 48.16
CA SER A 206 -53.16 -47.02 46.70
C SER A 206 -53.20 -45.55 46.27
N ILE A 207 -53.99 -44.71 46.94
CA ILE A 207 -54.06 -43.26 46.69
C ILE A 207 -52.71 -42.60 46.95
N LYS A 208 -52.00 -42.98 48.02
CA LYS A 208 -50.65 -42.49 48.31
C LYS A 208 -49.67 -42.84 47.19
N THR A 209 -49.61 -44.12 46.78
CA THR A 209 -48.73 -44.57 45.68
C THR A 209 -49.02 -43.84 44.37
N LEU A 210 -50.30 -43.68 44.01
CA LEU A 210 -50.70 -42.93 42.80
C LEU A 210 -50.36 -41.43 42.87
N THR A 211 -50.37 -40.85 44.07
CA THR A 211 -49.96 -39.45 44.30
C THR A 211 -48.45 -39.28 44.12
N GLU A 212 -47.66 -40.22 44.63
CA GLU A 212 -46.20 -40.26 44.47
C GLU A 212 -45.80 -40.49 43.00
N GLU A 213 -46.46 -41.42 42.30
CA GLU A 213 -46.30 -41.60 40.84
C GLU A 213 -46.65 -40.35 40.05
N LYS A 214 -47.74 -39.65 40.41
CA LYS A 214 -48.15 -38.40 39.75
C LYS A 214 -47.08 -37.33 39.91
N ALA A 215 -46.58 -37.13 41.13
CA ALA A 215 -45.53 -36.14 41.40
C ALA A 215 -44.25 -36.40 40.58
N GLN A 216 -43.84 -37.66 40.44
CA GLN A 216 -42.70 -38.04 39.58
C GLN A 216 -42.97 -37.78 38.09
N LYS A 217 -44.19 -38.04 37.61
CA LYS A 217 -44.60 -37.78 36.22
C LYS A 217 -44.66 -36.28 35.92
N ASP A 218 -45.22 -35.49 36.84
CA ASP A 218 -45.28 -34.03 36.75
C ASP A 218 -43.85 -33.42 36.69
N GLN A 219 -42.93 -33.86 37.57
CA GLN A 219 -41.51 -33.46 37.52
C GLN A 219 -40.82 -33.86 36.20
N ARG A 220 -41.12 -35.05 35.64
CA ARG A 220 -40.55 -35.49 34.37
C ARG A 220 -41.09 -34.67 33.19
N ILE A 221 -42.36 -34.25 33.22
CA ILE A 221 -42.96 -33.35 32.23
C ILE A 221 -42.28 -31.97 32.28
N GLU A 222 -42.05 -31.42 33.47
CA GLU A 222 -41.35 -30.13 33.62
C GLU A 222 -39.92 -30.20 33.05
N ALA A 223 -39.15 -31.23 33.41
CA ALA A 223 -37.80 -31.44 32.89
C ALA A 223 -37.76 -31.55 31.35
N LEU A 224 -38.67 -32.32 30.75
CA LEU A 224 -38.80 -32.44 29.29
C LEU A 224 -39.23 -31.13 28.61
N THR A 225 -40.03 -30.31 29.30
CA THR A 225 -40.45 -28.98 28.81
C THR A 225 -39.27 -28.00 28.78
N GLN A 226 -38.42 -28.02 29.80
CA GLN A 226 -37.18 -27.24 29.84
C GLN A 226 -36.19 -27.71 28.76
N GLU A 227 -36.01 -29.03 28.58
CA GLU A 227 -35.15 -29.62 27.55
C GLU A 227 -35.60 -29.23 26.12
N ASN A 228 -36.90 -29.36 25.81
CA ASN A 228 -37.45 -28.91 24.54
C ASN A 228 -37.26 -27.40 24.30
N THR A 229 -37.42 -26.58 25.34
CA THR A 229 -37.19 -25.13 25.25
C THR A 229 -35.73 -24.80 24.90
N GLN A 230 -34.76 -25.47 25.54
CA GLN A 230 -33.34 -25.30 25.19
C GLN A 230 -33.01 -25.80 23.77
N ASN A 231 -33.60 -26.92 23.35
CA ASN A 231 -33.38 -27.46 22.01
C ASN A 231 -33.98 -26.55 20.93
N GLN A 232 -35.13 -25.91 21.19
CA GLN A 232 -35.73 -24.95 20.27
C GLN A 232 -34.91 -23.64 20.19
N GLN A 233 -34.37 -23.16 21.31
CA GLN A 233 -33.40 -22.03 21.32
C GLN A 233 -32.14 -22.37 20.50
N ARG A 234 -31.54 -23.55 20.72
CA ARG A 234 -30.38 -24.05 19.96
C ARG A 234 -30.66 -24.11 18.46
N ALA A 235 -31.84 -24.60 18.05
CA ALA A 235 -32.24 -24.64 16.65
C ALA A 235 -32.36 -23.22 16.04
N THR A 236 -32.90 -22.25 16.80
CA THR A 236 -32.96 -20.85 16.37
C THR A 236 -31.55 -20.24 16.20
N THR A 237 -30.63 -20.48 17.14
CA THR A 237 -29.23 -20.03 17.02
C THR A 237 -28.52 -20.65 15.81
N ALA A 238 -28.70 -21.96 15.59
CA ALA A 238 -28.13 -22.65 14.43
C ALA A 238 -28.69 -22.10 13.10
N GLY A 239 -29.98 -21.78 13.04
CA GLY A 239 -30.60 -21.14 11.88
C GLY A 239 -29.97 -19.79 11.54
N GLY A 240 -29.74 -18.92 12.54
CA GLY A 240 -29.05 -17.64 12.35
C GLY A 240 -27.59 -17.79 11.91
N GLN A 241 -26.87 -18.79 12.43
CA GLN A 241 -25.51 -19.12 11.98
C GLN A 241 -25.49 -19.60 10.51
N ILE A 242 -26.43 -20.46 10.12
CA ILE A 242 -26.57 -20.95 8.74
C ILE A 242 -26.87 -19.80 7.78
N GLN A 243 -27.78 -18.88 8.13
CA GLN A 243 -28.06 -17.67 7.34
C GLN A 243 -26.81 -16.80 7.18
N THR A 244 -26.06 -16.58 8.27
CA THR A 244 -24.81 -15.80 8.27
C THR A 244 -23.75 -16.42 7.34
N LEU A 245 -23.54 -17.73 7.43
CA LEU A 245 -22.61 -18.47 6.57
C LEU A 245 -23.04 -18.47 5.10
N THR A 246 -24.36 -18.54 4.84
CA THR A 246 -24.92 -18.49 3.49
C THR A 246 -24.65 -17.12 2.83
N ALA A 247 -24.86 -16.02 3.57
CA ALA A 247 -24.54 -14.68 3.13
C ALA A 247 -23.03 -14.50 2.86
N GLN A 248 -22.17 -14.99 3.76
CA GLN A 248 -20.71 -14.95 3.58
C GLN A 248 -20.23 -15.74 2.36
N ASN A 249 -20.82 -16.91 2.08
CA ASN A 249 -20.48 -17.68 0.88
C ASN A 249 -20.93 -16.93 -0.39
N THR A 250 -22.15 -16.38 -0.40
CA THR A 250 -22.65 -15.57 -1.53
C THR A 250 -21.73 -14.38 -1.85
N GLN A 251 -21.21 -13.70 -0.82
CA GLN A 251 -20.25 -12.61 -0.98
C GLN A 251 -18.87 -13.10 -1.50
N LYS A 252 -18.41 -14.28 -1.08
CA LYS A 252 -17.18 -14.90 -1.60
C LYS A 252 -17.34 -15.29 -3.08
N ASP A 253 -18.48 -15.86 -3.46
CA ASP A 253 -18.74 -16.24 -4.86
C ASP A 253 -18.78 -15.01 -5.79
N GLN A 254 -19.39 -13.91 -5.34
CA GLN A 254 -19.32 -12.61 -6.03
C GLN A 254 -17.87 -12.12 -6.18
N SER A 255 -17.07 -12.21 -5.12
CA SER A 255 -15.66 -11.81 -5.11
C SER A 255 -14.81 -12.68 -6.06
N ILE A 256 -15.05 -14.00 -6.09
CA ILE A 256 -14.38 -14.94 -6.99
C ILE A 256 -14.72 -14.64 -8.45
N ASN A 257 -15.97 -14.30 -8.76
CA ASN A 257 -16.41 -13.93 -10.11
C ASN A 257 -15.77 -12.60 -10.57
N GLN A 258 -15.64 -11.60 -9.70
CA GLN A 258 -14.88 -10.38 -10.01
C GLN A 258 -13.40 -10.69 -10.28
N LEU A 259 -12.73 -11.41 -9.38
CA LEU A 259 -11.30 -11.75 -9.52
C LEU A 259 -11.04 -12.60 -10.77
N THR A 260 -11.97 -13.46 -11.17
CA THR A 260 -11.91 -14.24 -12.41
C THR A 260 -12.02 -13.32 -13.64
N THR A 261 -12.89 -12.32 -13.59
CA THR A 261 -13.05 -11.33 -14.67
C THR A 261 -11.78 -10.47 -14.81
N GLU A 262 -11.24 -9.96 -13.70
CA GLU A 262 -9.98 -9.22 -13.69
C GLU A 262 -8.80 -10.06 -14.19
N LYS A 263 -8.71 -11.33 -13.79
CA LYS A 263 -7.67 -12.26 -14.27
C LYS A 263 -7.72 -12.40 -15.79
N ASN A 264 -8.92 -12.56 -16.36
CA ASN A 264 -9.08 -12.73 -17.80
C ASN A 264 -8.71 -11.46 -18.58
N GLN A 265 -9.07 -10.28 -18.08
CA GLN A 265 -8.64 -8.98 -18.64
C GLN A 265 -7.11 -8.81 -18.57
N LYS A 266 -6.51 -9.16 -17.42
CA LYS A 266 -5.04 -9.11 -17.24
C LYS A 266 -4.32 -10.09 -18.17
N GLN A 267 -4.88 -11.27 -18.43
CA GLN A 267 -4.35 -12.22 -19.41
C GLN A 267 -4.38 -11.66 -20.84
N GLN A 268 -5.53 -11.14 -21.29
CA GLN A 268 -5.64 -10.52 -22.63
C GLN A 268 -4.59 -9.41 -22.82
N ARG A 269 -4.35 -8.58 -21.79
CA ARG A 269 -3.33 -7.53 -21.85
C ARG A 269 -1.89 -8.07 -21.88
N ILE A 270 -1.62 -9.22 -21.26
CA ILE A 270 -0.32 -9.91 -21.37
C ILE A 270 -0.11 -10.43 -22.80
N ASP A 271 -1.16 -10.99 -23.42
CA ASP A 271 -1.11 -11.52 -24.78
C ASP A 271 -0.86 -10.40 -25.81
N GLU A 272 -1.56 -9.26 -25.68
CA GLU A 272 -1.32 -8.04 -26.46
C GLU A 272 0.13 -7.55 -26.36
N LEU A 273 0.64 -7.37 -25.13
CA LEU A 273 2.01 -6.88 -24.88
C LEU A 273 3.06 -7.87 -25.41
N THR A 274 2.78 -9.17 -25.37
CA THR A 274 3.63 -10.22 -25.94
C THR A 274 3.72 -10.10 -27.47
N GLN A 275 2.60 -9.77 -28.14
CA GLN A 275 2.59 -9.52 -29.58
C GLN A 275 3.29 -8.20 -29.94
N GLU A 276 3.08 -7.13 -29.18
CA GLU A 276 3.74 -5.83 -29.37
C GLU A 276 5.27 -5.95 -29.23
N ASN A 277 5.74 -6.71 -28.24
CA ASN A 277 7.17 -6.92 -28.03
C ASN A 277 7.83 -7.72 -29.16
N LYS A 278 7.17 -8.76 -29.70
CA LYS A 278 7.67 -9.48 -30.90
C LYS A 278 7.80 -8.56 -32.12
N GLN A 279 6.88 -7.62 -32.30
CA GLN A 279 6.97 -6.62 -33.38
C GLN A 279 8.12 -5.62 -33.15
N LYS A 280 8.39 -5.22 -31.90
CA LYS A 280 9.55 -4.37 -31.57
C LYS A 280 10.87 -5.11 -31.82
N GLU A 281 10.96 -6.37 -31.45
CA GLU A 281 12.14 -7.23 -31.64
C GLU A 281 12.49 -7.38 -33.14
N GLN A 282 11.50 -7.66 -33.99
CA GLN A 282 11.68 -7.67 -35.46
C GLN A 282 12.15 -6.33 -36.03
N ARG A 283 11.67 -5.21 -35.48
CA ARG A 283 12.11 -3.85 -35.86
C ARG A 283 13.54 -3.56 -35.41
N ILE A 284 13.95 -4.05 -34.24
CA ILE A 284 15.34 -3.93 -33.74
C ILE A 284 16.29 -4.66 -34.70
N LEU A 285 16.03 -5.94 -35.00
CA LEU A 285 16.82 -6.73 -35.95
C LEU A 285 16.95 -6.06 -37.33
N THR A 286 15.87 -5.40 -37.80
CA THR A 286 15.88 -4.64 -39.06
C THR A 286 16.82 -3.44 -39.00
N VAL A 287 16.79 -2.68 -37.90
CA VAL A 287 17.66 -1.51 -37.67
C VAL A 287 19.12 -1.93 -37.45
N GLU A 288 19.37 -3.06 -36.80
CA GLU A 288 20.72 -3.62 -36.63
C GLU A 288 21.37 -3.98 -37.97
N GLY A 289 20.62 -4.63 -38.87
CA GLY A 289 21.10 -4.91 -40.25
C GLY A 289 21.37 -3.63 -41.06
N GLN A 290 20.56 -2.58 -40.88
CA GLN A 290 20.81 -1.27 -41.47
C GLN A 290 22.08 -0.62 -40.91
N ASN A 291 22.27 -0.66 -39.58
CA ASN A 291 23.46 -0.12 -38.91
C ASN A 291 24.75 -0.84 -39.32
N GLN A 292 24.72 -2.18 -39.46
CA GLN A 292 25.83 -2.95 -40.01
C GLN A 292 26.16 -2.53 -41.45
N THR A 293 25.13 -2.30 -42.27
CA THR A 293 25.30 -1.81 -43.66
C THR A 293 25.92 -0.41 -43.70
N PHE A 294 25.49 0.51 -42.83
CA PHE A 294 26.09 1.85 -42.73
C PHE A 294 27.52 1.81 -42.20
N ALA A 295 27.83 0.96 -41.23
CA ALA A 295 29.20 0.78 -40.73
C ALA A 295 30.16 0.31 -41.84
N ALA A 296 29.72 -0.64 -42.69
CA ALA A 296 30.50 -1.07 -43.85
C ALA A 296 30.71 0.06 -44.88
N GLN A 297 29.69 0.88 -45.15
CA GLN A 297 29.80 2.05 -46.03
C GLN A 297 30.73 3.15 -45.47
N ILE A 298 30.77 3.33 -44.14
CA ILE A 298 31.69 4.25 -43.47
C ILE A 298 33.12 3.75 -43.65
N GLY A 299 33.41 2.49 -43.34
CA GLY A 299 34.75 1.91 -43.52
C GLY A 299 35.28 2.00 -44.96
N GLN A 300 34.42 1.83 -45.97
CA GLN A 300 34.79 2.05 -47.37
C GLN A 300 35.11 3.52 -47.69
N LYS A 301 34.38 4.48 -47.10
CA LYS A 301 34.66 5.91 -47.25
C LYS A 301 35.96 6.31 -46.56
N ASP A 302 36.22 5.80 -45.36
CA ASP A 302 37.45 6.08 -44.61
C ASP A 302 38.68 5.55 -45.36
N GLN A 303 38.59 4.33 -45.93
CA GLN A 303 39.62 3.81 -46.84
C GLN A 303 39.87 4.76 -48.03
N ARG A 304 38.81 5.25 -48.69
CA ARG A 304 38.96 6.18 -49.83
C ARG A 304 39.52 7.54 -49.42
N ILE A 305 39.17 8.05 -48.22
CA ILE A 305 39.72 9.28 -47.65
C ILE A 305 41.22 9.13 -47.38
N ASN A 306 41.67 7.99 -46.86
CA ASN A 306 43.09 7.71 -46.64
C ASN A 306 43.86 7.71 -47.97
N THR A 307 43.40 6.98 -48.98
CA THR A 307 44.02 6.98 -50.33
C THR A 307 44.06 8.39 -50.94
N LEU A 308 42.99 9.18 -50.82
CA LEU A 308 42.96 10.55 -51.33
C LEU A 308 43.91 11.49 -50.57
N THR A 309 44.16 11.22 -49.29
CA THR A 309 45.12 11.96 -48.46
C THR A 309 46.56 11.64 -48.87
N GLU A 310 46.86 10.37 -49.16
CA GLU A 310 48.14 9.92 -49.73
C GLU A 310 48.37 10.51 -51.14
N GLU A 311 47.38 10.43 -52.03
CA GLU A 311 47.41 11.07 -53.36
C GLU A 311 47.69 12.58 -53.24
N LYS A 312 47.08 13.26 -52.26
CA LYS A 312 47.30 14.70 -52.03
C LYS A 312 48.73 14.98 -51.56
N ALA A 313 49.24 14.24 -50.57
CA ALA A 313 50.59 14.43 -50.05
C ALA A 313 51.67 14.26 -51.14
N GLN A 314 51.51 13.27 -52.02
CA GLN A 314 52.39 13.08 -53.19
C GLN A 314 52.33 14.26 -54.17
N ARG A 315 51.13 14.80 -54.43
CA ARG A 315 50.95 16.00 -55.28
C ARG A 315 51.56 17.25 -54.65
N ASP A 316 51.37 17.47 -53.36
CA ASP A 316 51.96 18.59 -52.63
C ASP A 316 53.51 18.54 -52.67
N GLN A 317 54.10 17.35 -52.48
CA GLN A 317 55.55 17.13 -52.62
C GLN A 317 56.06 17.38 -54.05
N THR A 318 55.27 16.99 -55.06
CA THR A 318 55.60 17.23 -56.48
C THR A 318 55.58 18.74 -56.79
N ILE A 319 54.56 19.47 -56.30
CA ILE A 319 54.44 20.92 -56.45
C ILE A 319 55.61 21.64 -55.76
N ALA A 320 56.00 21.21 -54.55
CA ALA A 320 57.16 21.77 -53.85
C ALA A 320 58.47 21.57 -54.62
N THR A 321 58.65 20.41 -55.25
CA THR A 321 59.82 20.10 -56.09
C THR A 321 59.88 21.00 -57.32
N LEU A 322 58.80 21.03 -58.13
CA LEU A 322 58.69 21.88 -59.33
C LEU A 322 58.86 23.38 -59.00
N THR A 323 58.36 23.83 -57.84
CA THR A 323 58.54 25.20 -57.37
C THR A 323 60.00 25.52 -57.07
N ARG A 324 60.75 24.57 -56.50
CA ARG A 324 62.19 24.72 -56.24
C ARG A 324 63.01 24.80 -57.53
N GLU A 325 62.73 23.90 -58.47
CA GLU A 325 63.38 23.86 -59.79
C GLU A 325 63.15 25.17 -60.57
N LYS A 326 61.90 25.65 -60.62
CA LYS A 326 61.55 26.92 -61.27
C LYS A 326 62.25 28.12 -60.63
N THR A 327 62.37 28.15 -59.30
CA THR A 327 63.11 29.19 -58.58
C THR A 327 64.61 29.15 -58.90
N GLN A 328 65.20 27.96 -59.01
CA GLN A 328 66.60 27.78 -59.39
C GLN A 328 66.87 28.22 -60.85
N ASP A 329 66.03 27.80 -61.80
CA ASP A 329 66.09 28.20 -63.21
C ASP A 329 65.95 29.73 -63.38
N ASN A 330 64.98 30.36 -62.71
CA ASN A 330 64.87 31.82 -62.67
C ASN A 330 66.15 32.49 -62.12
N THR A 331 66.71 31.96 -61.02
CA THR A 331 67.96 32.48 -60.42
C THR A 331 69.14 32.39 -61.39
N GLN A 332 69.28 31.26 -62.10
CA GLN A 332 70.34 31.07 -63.11
C GLN A 332 70.16 32.02 -64.31
N LYS A 333 68.91 32.23 -64.76
CA LYS A 333 68.59 33.20 -65.83
C LYS A 333 68.94 34.62 -65.42
N GLU A 334 68.61 35.03 -64.19
CA GLU A 334 68.92 36.36 -63.67
C GLU A 334 70.44 36.57 -63.48
N GLN A 335 71.17 35.55 -63.03
CA GLN A 335 72.64 35.56 -63.03
C GLN A 335 73.22 35.73 -64.45
N ARG A 336 72.68 35.03 -65.46
CA ARG A 336 73.15 35.16 -66.84
C ARG A 336 72.80 36.51 -67.48
N ILE A 337 71.63 37.08 -67.17
CA ILE A 337 71.26 38.45 -67.55
C ILE A 337 72.26 39.46 -66.97
N ASN A 338 72.62 39.32 -65.69
CA ASN A 338 73.59 40.20 -65.05
C ASN A 338 75.01 40.09 -65.65
N GLN A 339 75.46 38.89 -66.04
CA GLN A 339 76.70 38.71 -66.81
C GLN A 339 76.63 39.39 -68.18
N LEU A 340 75.57 39.15 -68.95
CA LEU A 340 75.39 39.74 -70.28
C LEU A 340 75.34 41.28 -70.22
N ASN A 341 74.72 41.85 -69.18
CA ASN A 341 74.74 43.29 -68.94
C ASN A 341 76.16 43.83 -68.70
N GLN A 342 77.02 43.10 -67.98
CA GLN A 342 78.43 43.47 -67.80
C GLN A 342 79.23 43.35 -69.10
N GLU A 343 79.06 42.26 -69.85
CA GLU A 343 79.66 42.05 -71.18
C GLU A 343 79.30 43.22 -72.13
N VAL A 344 78.02 43.63 -72.19
CA VAL A 344 77.54 44.75 -73.00
C VAL A 344 78.14 46.09 -72.57
N GLN A 345 78.30 46.36 -71.27
CA GLN A 345 78.91 47.61 -70.81
C GLN A 345 80.41 47.69 -71.16
N GLN A 346 81.15 46.58 -71.05
CA GLN A 346 82.54 46.51 -71.50
C GLN A 346 82.67 46.74 -73.02
N LEU A 347 81.76 46.15 -73.81
CA LEU A 347 81.72 46.39 -75.26
C LEU A 347 81.41 47.85 -75.61
N ARG A 348 80.52 48.52 -74.86
CA ARG A 348 80.23 49.96 -75.02
C ARG A 348 81.45 50.84 -74.70
N GLN A 349 82.18 50.57 -73.62
CA GLN A 349 83.41 51.29 -73.29
C GLN A 349 84.49 51.12 -74.36
N ARG A 350 84.65 49.88 -74.88
CA ARG A 350 85.57 49.60 -75.99
C ARG A 350 85.16 50.33 -77.27
N ALA A 351 83.87 50.35 -77.61
CA ALA A 351 83.35 51.09 -78.77
C ALA A 351 83.64 52.60 -78.67
N ALA A 352 83.33 53.23 -77.53
CA ALA A 352 83.61 54.65 -77.29
C ALA A 352 85.12 54.98 -77.34
N THR A 353 85.97 54.06 -76.86
CA THR A 353 87.44 54.20 -76.95
C THR A 353 87.90 54.16 -78.41
N SER A 354 87.39 53.22 -79.21
CA SER A 354 87.68 53.12 -80.65
C SER A 354 87.14 54.32 -81.43
N GLU A 355 85.97 54.84 -81.06
CA GLU A 355 85.37 56.03 -81.67
C GLU A 355 86.24 57.28 -81.42
N GLY A 356 86.76 57.45 -80.20
CA GLY A 356 87.74 58.50 -79.88
C GLY A 356 89.02 58.38 -80.72
N GLN A 357 89.55 57.17 -80.88
CA GLN A 357 90.72 56.93 -81.75
C GLN A 357 90.42 57.27 -83.22
N VAL A 358 89.24 56.93 -83.73
CA VAL A 358 88.80 57.30 -85.09
C VAL A 358 88.66 58.81 -85.25
N GLN A 359 88.16 59.52 -84.24
CA GLN A 359 88.12 61.00 -84.26
C GLN A 359 89.52 61.61 -84.33
N THR A 360 90.47 61.15 -83.51
CA THR A 360 91.87 61.62 -83.57
C THR A 360 92.51 61.35 -84.93
N LEU A 361 92.40 60.13 -85.45
CA LEU A 361 92.94 59.77 -86.78
C LEU A 361 92.27 60.58 -87.92
N THR A 362 91.01 60.97 -87.76
CA THR A 362 90.31 61.85 -88.72
C THR A 362 90.85 63.27 -88.65
N GLN A 363 91.12 63.81 -87.45
CA GLN A 363 91.77 65.12 -87.27
C GLN A 363 93.19 65.12 -87.86
N ASP A 364 93.99 64.10 -87.55
CA ASP A 364 95.35 63.92 -88.11
C ASP A 364 95.32 63.85 -89.64
N LYS A 365 94.36 63.12 -90.23
CA LYS A 365 94.15 63.08 -91.68
C LYS A 365 93.86 64.47 -92.25
N THR A 366 92.91 65.22 -91.66
CA THR A 366 92.55 66.56 -92.12
C THR A 366 93.73 67.55 -92.00
N GLN A 367 94.52 67.46 -90.93
CA GLN A 367 95.73 68.28 -90.76
C GLN A 367 96.82 67.93 -91.78
N ASN A 368 96.97 66.65 -92.13
CA ASN A 368 97.89 66.22 -93.18
C ASN A 368 97.41 66.64 -94.59
N GLU A 369 96.10 66.61 -94.87
CA GLU A 369 95.53 67.14 -96.13
C GLU A 369 95.77 68.65 -96.28
N LEU A 370 95.59 69.43 -95.20
CA LEU A 370 95.96 70.85 -95.16
C LEU A 370 97.46 71.05 -95.45
N ARG A 371 98.33 70.27 -94.81
CA ARG A 371 99.78 70.34 -95.01
C ARG A 371 100.22 69.98 -96.43
N ILE A 372 99.57 69.00 -97.06
CA ILE A 372 99.78 68.65 -98.49
C ILE A 372 99.38 69.82 -99.40
N ASN A 373 98.27 70.51 -99.12
CA ASN A 373 97.83 71.68 -99.89
C ASN A 373 98.83 72.85 -99.75
N THR A 374 99.40 73.08 -98.57
CA THR A 374 100.48 74.06 -98.36
C THR A 374 101.72 73.71 -99.20
N LEU A 375 102.24 72.48 -99.07
CA LEU A 375 103.42 72.01 -99.82
C LEU A 375 103.22 72.02 -101.34
N THR A 376 101.98 71.79 -101.81
CA THR A 376 101.61 71.89 -103.22
C THR A 376 101.69 73.34 -103.71
N THR A 377 101.24 74.29 -102.90
CA THR A 377 101.31 75.73 -103.18
C THR A 377 102.77 76.23 -103.21
N GLU A 378 103.59 75.78 -102.25
CA GLU A 378 105.03 76.10 -102.21
C GLU A 378 105.78 75.57 -103.45
N ASN A 379 105.50 74.32 -103.87
CA ASN A 379 106.07 73.76 -105.10
C ASN A 379 105.66 74.54 -106.36
N GLN A 380 104.42 75.03 -106.45
CA GLN A 380 104.00 75.89 -107.57
C GLN A 380 104.77 77.23 -107.58
N GLN A 381 105.06 77.82 -106.42
CA GLN A 381 105.87 79.04 -106.33
C GLN A 381 107.34 78.80 -106.69
N LEU A 382 107.91 77.65 -106.31
CA LEU A 382 109.26 77.24 -106.69
C LEU A 382 109.36 77.00 -108.20
N LEU A 383 108.36 76.36 -108.82
CA LEU A 383 108.31 76.17 -110.27
C LEU A 383 108.27 77.50 -111.02
N GLN A 384 107.44 78.46 -110.60
CA GLN A 384 107.43 79.81 -111.18
C GLN A 384 108.77 80.55 -111.03
N ARG A 385 109.51 80.32 -109.94
CA ARG A 385 110.87 80.86 -109.76
C ARG A 385 111.86 80.24 -110.75
N ALA A 386 111.80 78.93 -110.99
CA ALA A 386 112.65 78.25 -111.96
C ALA A 386 112.44 78.80 -113.39
N THR A 387 111.19 78.92 -113.85
CA THR A 387 110.88 79.44 -115.20
C THR A 387 111.37 80.87 -115.43
N ARG A 388 111.36 81.72 -114.38
CA ARG A 388 111.93 83.09 -114.45
C ARG A 388 113.46 83.08 -114.57
N ALA A 389 114.14 82.13 -113.92
CA ALA A 389 115.58 81.98 -114.04
C ALA A 389 116.00 81.49 -115.45
N GLU A 390 115.26 80.56 -116.03
CA GLU A 390 115.48 80.10 -117.42
C GLU A 390 115.37 81.26 -118.43
N GLN A 391 114.36 82.14 -118.27
CA GLN A 391 114.21 83.34 -119.10
C GLN A 391 115.40 84.32 -118.98
N GLN A 392 116.00 84.48 -117.79
CA GLN A 392 117.22 85.27 -117.61
C GLN A 392 118.42 84.65 -118.33
N VAL A 393 118.60 83.32 -118.24
CA VAL A 393 119.70 82.60 -118.92
C VAL A 393 119.61 82.75 -120.44
N GLN A 394 118.40 82.66 -121.00
CA GLN A 394 118.18 82.83 -122.45
C GLN A 394 118.52 84.25 -122.93
N THR A 395 118.21 85.26 -122.12
CA THR A 395 118.54 86.67 -122.40
C THR A 395 120.06 86.89 -122.43
N LEU A 396 120.77 86.43 -121.38
CA LEU A 396 122.24 86.55 -121.27
C LEU A 396 122.98 85.78 -122.37
N THR A 397 122.45 84.63 -122.79
CA THR A 397 123.00 83.84 -123.92
C THR A 397 122.95 84.62 -125.24
N THR A 398 121.91 85.44 -125.44
CA THR A 398 121.77 86.28 -126.63
C THR A 398 122.77 87.44 -126.62
N GLU A 399 123.01 88.07 -125.46
CA GLU A 399 124.02 89.12 -125.27
C GLU A 399 125.46 88.64 -125.48
N ARG A 400 125.77 87.38 -125.14
CA ARG A 400 127.09 86.79 -125.34
C ARG A 400 127.46 86.71 -126.82
N ASN A 401 126.51 86.34 -127.67
CA ASN A 401 126.78 86.05 -129.09
C ASN A 401 127.07 87.31 -129.92
N SER A 402 126.42 88.45 -129.60
CA SER A 402 126.70 89.73 -130.29
C SER A 402 128.09 90.29 -129.96
N LYS A 403 128.55 90.15 -128.70
CA LYS A 403 129.88 90.60 -128.27
C LYS A 403 131.01 89.79 -128.90
N GLN A 404 130.79 88.51 -129.22
CA GLN A 404 131.79 87.64 -129.85
C GLN A 404 132.17 88.12 -131.28
N GLN A 405 131.19 88.51 -132.11
CA GLN A 405 131.46 88.95 -133.49
C GLN A 405 132.36 90.21 -133.58
N SER A 406 132.40 91.04 -132.53
CA SER A 406 133.23 92.24 -132.49
C SER A 406 134.73 91.90 -132.35
N ILE A 407 135.07 90.79 -131.68
CA ILE A 407 136.45 90.37 -131.38
C ILE A 407 137.16 89.87 -132.65
N ASP A 408 136.45 89.15 -133.52
CA ASP A 408 137.01 88.56 -134.75
C ASP A 408 137.39 89.61 -135.81
N THR A 409 136.86 90.83 -135.68
CA THR A 409 137.18 91.97 -136.57
C THR A 409 138.48 92.64 -136.14
N LEU A 410 138.59 93.04 -134.87
CA LEU A 410 139.78 93.69 -134.29
C LEU A 410 141.05 92.82 -134.37
N THR A 411 140.88 91.49 -134.39
CA THR A 411 141.99 90.54 -134.48
C THR A 411 142.79 90.65 -135.79
N ARG A 412 142.17 91.08 -136.90
CA ARG A 412 142.86 91.25 -138.20
C ARG A 412 143.70 92.53 -138.28
N GLU A 413 143.20 93.64 -137.75
CA GLU A 413 143.91 94.94 -137.81
C GLU A 413 145.21 94.94 -137.01
N LYS A 414 145.32 94.07 -136.00
CA LYS A 414 146.52 93.93 -135.17
C LYS A 414 147.74 93.44 -135.97
N GLN A 415 147.57 92.42 -136.81
CA GLN A 415 148.70 91.74 -137.49
C GLN A 415 149.43 92.62 -138.52
N GLN A 416 148.87 93.75 -138.95
CA GLN A 416 149.46 94.61 -139.98
C GLN A 416 150.36 95.73 -139.43
N LYS A 417 150.45 95.91 -138.10
CA LYS A 417 151.25 96.98 -137.46
C LYS A 417 152.55 96.50 -136.80
N ASP A 418 152.66 95.20 -136.50
CA ASP A 418 153.80 94.62 -135.77
C ASP A 418 155.10 94.48 -136.60
N LEU A 419 155.14 94.96 -137.85
CA LEU A 419 156.31 94.89 -138.75
C LEU A 419 157.15 96.18 -138.87
N SER A 420 156.76 97.27 -138.19
CA SER A 420 157.52 98.54 -138.20
C SER A 420 158.00 99.02 -136.82
N ILE A 421 157.63 98.32 -135.73
CA ILE A 421 158.06 98.68 -134.36
C ILE A 421 159.32 97.87 -133.98
N THR A 422 160.43 98.21 -134.63
CA THR A 422 161.77 97.62 -134.34
C THR A 422 162.86 98.70 -134.17
N THR A 423 162.48 99.99 -134.13
CA THR A 423 163.43 101.12 -134.28
C THR A 423 163.44 102.12 -133.12
N LEU A 424 162.45 102.12 -132.22
CA LEU A 424 162.30 103.14 -131.16
C LEU A 424 162.11 102.55 -129.76
N THR A 425 163.16 101.90 -129.26
CA THR A 425 163.29 101.47 -127.85
C THR A 425 164.09 102.52 -127.07
N ASN A 426 163.42 103.41 -126.28
CA ASN A 426 164.01 104.09 -125.09
C ASN A 426 162.98 104.94 -124.26
N GLU A 427 163.19 105.01 -122.92
CA GLU A 427 162.62 105.91 -121.84
C GLU A 427 161.32 105.49 -121.01
N ASN A 428 161.23 105.76 -119.65
CA ASN A 428 160.50 104.91 -118.61
C ASN A 428 160.26 105.46 -117.09
N ASN A 429 159.28 105.04 -116.18
CA ASN A 429 159.19 105.13 -114.61
C ASN A 429 157.95 104.55 -113.70
N LYS A 430 157.65 104.97 -112.38
CA LYS A 430 157.04 104.16 -111.17
C LYS A 430 156.19 104.84 -109.94
N LYS A 431 155.54 104.05 -108.96
CA LYS A 431 155.04 104.25 -107.47
C LYS A 431 153.52 104.62 -107.02
N ASP A 432 152.86 104.54 -105.78
CA ASP A 432 153.01 104.10 -104.29
C ASP A 432 151.70 103.73 -103.37
N GLN A 433 151.53 104.00 -102.00
CA GLN A 433 150.67 103.24 -100.93
C GLN A 433 149.93 103.95 -99.66
N SER A 434 149.13 103.28 -98.72
CA SER A 434 148.16 103.82 -97.60
C SER A 434 147.94 103.09 -96.15
N ILE A 435 146.93 103.43 -95.23
CA ILE A 435 146.74 103.18 -93.70
C ILE A 435 145.22 103.36 -93.10
N THR A 436 144.54 103.17 -91.88
CA THR A 436 144.43 102.47 -90.45
C THR A 436 143.05 102.90 -89.66
N ASN A 437 142.37 102.62 -88.44
CA ASN A 437 142.28 101.99 -87.01
C ASN A 437 140.73 101.85 -86.45
N LEU A 438 140.07 101.63 -85.21
CA LEU A 438 140.06 101.25 -83.68
C LEU A 438 138.54 101.13 -83.06
N GLN A 439 137.92 100.88 -81.81
CA GLN A 439 138.04 100.43 -80.31
C GLN A 439 136.63 100.14 -79.49
N ASN A 440 136.48 99.77 -78.14
CA ASN A 440 135.18 99.34 -77.35
C ASN A 440 135.11 99.20 -75.71
N ASP A 441 133.94 99.12 -74.93
CA ASP A 441 133.59 98.43 -73.53
C ASP A 441 132.42 98.99 -72.51
N LYS A 442 131.60 98.20 -71.64
CA LYS A 442 130.94 98.46 -70.22
C LYS A 442 129.75 97.53 -69.53
N LYS A 443 129.15 97.80 -68.28
CA LYS A 443 128.22 96.95 -67.34
C LYS A 443 127.31 97.64 -66.19
N LYS A 444 126.11 97.12 -65.69
CA LYS A 444 125.56 97.08 -64.23
C LYS A 444 124.10 96.54 -63.87
N ALA A 445 123.77 96.27 -62.58
CA ALA A 445 122.43 96.05 -61.91
C ALA A 445 122.27 96.80 -60.51
N GLU A 446 121.65 96.43 -59.33
CA GLU A 446 121.16 95.22 -58.56
C GLU A 446 120.18 95.59 -57.32
N ASP A 447 119.11 94.85 -56.83
CA ASP A 447 118.32 95.13 -55.51
C ASP A 447 117.32 94.06 -54.81
N GLN A 448 116.23 94.44 -54.02
CA GLN A 448 115.48 93.79 -52.84
C GLN A 448 113.90 93.96 -52.71
N VAL A 449 113.08 93.45 -51.72
CA VAL A 449 112.92 92.15 -50.96
C VAL A 449 111.66 92.12 -49.99
N THR A 450 111.34 90.98 -49.33
CA THR A 450 110.53 90.78 -48.05
C THR A 450 109.12 90.10 -48.13
N GLU A 451 108.59 89.56 -46.99
CA GLU A 451 107.31 88.80 -46.82
C GLU A 451 106.67 88.97 -45.41
N LYS A 452 105.47 88.38 -45.13
CA LYS A 452 105.01 88.07 -43.73
C LYS A 452 103.90 87.00 -43.58
N GLN A 453 104.22 85.82 -43.04
CA GLN A 453 103.29 84.69 -42.74
C GLN A 453 103.47 84.13 -41.31
N LYS A 454 102.50 84.31 -40.36
CA LYS A 454 102.25 83.41 -39.19
C LYS A 454 101.09 83.82 -38.24
N GLN A 455 100.75 82.89 -37.32
CA GLN A 455 99.70 82.86 -36.26
C GLN A 455 98.35 82.30 -36.76
N ILE A 456 97.77 81.17 -36.29
CA ILE A 456 98.03 80.24 -35.14
C ILE A 456 97.80 80.90 -33.76
N ASP A 457 96.98 80.40 -32.82
CA ASP A 457 96.49 79.02 -32.56
C ASP A 457 94.93 78.93 -32.67
N THR A 458 94.09 78.03 -32.11
CA THR A 458 94.20 76.93 -31.11
C THR A 458 93.11 75.84 -31.28
N ALA A 459 93.02 74.87 -30.36
CA ALA A 459 92.17 73.65 -30.46
C ALA A 459 91.53 73.18 -29.11
N ASN A 460 90.83 72.02 -29.14
CA ASN A 460 90.18 71.24 -28.06
C ASN A 460 88.72 71.62 -27.70
N ASN A 461 87.83 70.71 -27.25
CA ASN A 461 88.01 69.33 -26.76
C ASN A 461 86.86 68.35 -27.16
N GLU A 462 86.72 67.21 -26.46
CA GLU A 462 85.98 65.96 -26.80
C GLU A 462 85.29 65.35 -25.52
N LYS A 463 84.32 64.39 -25.49
CA LYS A 463 83.43 63.69 -26.47
C LYS A 463 82.69 62.45 -25.87
N ASN A 464 81.41 62.23 -26.20
CA ASN A 464 80.57 61.01 -25.98
C ASN A 464 80.36 60.47 -24.52
N SER A 465 79.23 59.79 -24.29
CA SER A 465 79.11 58.47 -23.58
C SER A 465 77.63 58.05 -23.36
N ALA A 466 77.35 56.89 -22.73
CA ALA A 466 76.02 56.26 -22.69
C ALA A 466 75.70 55.48 -21.39
N GLU A 467 74.44 54.99 -21.32
CA GLU A 467 73.85 53.99 -20.41
C GLU A 467 73.33 54.33 -18.98
N LYS A 468 72.18 53.69 -18.67
CA LYS A 468 71.55 53.31 -17.37
C LYS A 468 70.98 54.37 -16.40
N SER A 469 69.68 54.19 -16.08
CA SER A 469 69.11 53.97 -14.72
C SER A 469 67.87 54.81 -14.34
N ALA A 470 66.86 54.11 -13.80
CA ALA A 470 65.78 54.53 -12.87
C ALA A 470 64.75 55.64 -13.25
N ASN A 471 63.47 55.21 -13.32
CA ASN A 471 62.23 55.89 -12.87
C ASN A 471 61.87 57.28 -13.47
N GLU A 472 60.63 57.77 -13.46
CA GLU A 472 59.32 57.24 -13.02
C GLU A 472 58.22 57.93 -13.84
N ASN A 473 57.28 57.20 -14.48
CA ASN A 473 56.00 57.80 -14.94
C ASN A 473 54.88 56.78 -15.33
N GLN A 474 54.93 55.54 -14.81
CA GLN A 474 53.84 54.56 -14.96
C GLN A 474 52.67 54.87 -13.98
N LYS A 475 52.29 56.16 -13.83
CA LYS A 475 51.41 56.64 -12.77
C LYS A 475 50.28 57.53 -13.30
N LYS A 476 49.44 56.94 -14.17
CA LYS A 476 48.17 57.57 -14.61
C LYS A 476 47.10 56.62 -15.16
N MET A 477 47.21 55.31 -14.90
CA MET A 477 46.29 54.29 -15.44
C MET A 477 45.73 53.30 -14.40
N ASN A 478 46.35 53.17 -13.22
CA ASN A 478 45.98 52.15 -12.23
C ASN A 478 45.22 52.69 -11.00
N ASP A 479 45.16 54.01 -10.81
CA ASP A 479 44.59 54.65 -9.59
C ASP A 479 43.05 54.86 -9.68
N LEU A 480 42.32 54.10 -10.49
CA LEU A 480 40.89 54.35 -10.75
C LEU A 480 39.98 53.09 -10.81
N LEU A 481 40.49 51.90 -10.47
CA LEU A 481 39.73 50.65 -10.66
C LEU A 481 39.58 49.72 -9.46
N GLU A 482 40.28 49.94 -8.33
CA GLU A 482 40.10 49.05 -7.17
C GLU A 482 40.36 49.70 -5.80
N GLN A 483 39.36 50.42 -5.28
CA GLN A 483 38.97 50.29 -3.87
C GLN A 483 37.55 50.81 -3.57
N MET A 484 36.66 49.83 -3.43
CA MET A 484 35.74 49.61 -2.28
C MET A 484 34.74 50.73 -1.91
N VAL A 485 33.44 50.61 -2.21
CA VAL A 485 32.42 49.64 -1.72
C VAL A 485 31.83 49.97 -0.34
N LYS A 486 30.56 50.42 -0.33
CA LYS A 486 29.46 49.86 0.47
C LYS A 486 28.07 50.43 0.11
N GLU A 487 27.03 49.71 0.56
CA GLU A 487 25.62 50.13 0.69
C GLU A 487 24.81 50.48 -0.58
N LYS A 488 24.15 49.46 -1.17
CA LYS A 488 22.67 49.48 -1.30
C LYS A 488 22.00 48.09 -1.33
N ASP A 489 22.45 47.17 -0.49
CA ASP A 489 21.88 45.81 -0.42
C ASP A 489 20.63 45.72 0.46
N LYS A 490 19.46 45.71 -0.19
CA LYS A 490 18.24 44.99 0.22
C LYS A 490 17.07 45.08 -0.78
N GLU A 491 17.16 45.97 -1.76
CA GLU A 491 16.03 46.34 -2.64
C GLU A 491 16.02 45.62 -4.01
N LYS A 492 17.00 44.74 -4.29
CA LYS A 492 17.17 44.08 -5.60
C LYS A 492 16.54 42.69 -5.77
N LEU A 493 16.22 41.98 -4.68
CA LEU A 493 15.74 40.58 -4.77
C LEU A 493 14.40 40.42 -5.50
N SER A 494 13.57 41.47 -5.58
CA SER A 494 12.31 41.48 -6.34
C SER A 494 12.46 41.76 -7.84
N GLN A 495 13.66 42.05 -8.33
CA GLN A 495 13.91 42.39 -9.74
C GLN A 495 14.63 41.29 -10.54
N ILE A 496 14.97 40.16 -9.91
CA ILE A 496 15.67 39.06 -10.58
C ILE A 496 14.67 38.29 -11.46
N PRO A 497 14.88 38.20 -12.78
CA PRO A 497 13.90 37.64 -13.72
C PRO A 497 13.95 36.10 -13.75
N TRP A 498 13.70 35.46 -12.60
CA TRP A 498 13.77 34.00 -12.43
C TRP A 498 12.92 33.24 -13.46
N ILE A 499 11.79 33.81 -13.89
CA ILE A 499 10.91 33.22 -14.92
C ILE A 499 11.60 33.18 -16.29
N GLU A 500 12.32 34.24 -16.68
CA GLU A 500 13.06 34.26 -17.95
C GLU A 500 14.32 33.37 -17.87
N MET A 501 15.00 33.36 -16.72
CA MET A 501 16.12 32.44 -16.44
C MET A 501 15.67 30.96 -16.51
N CYS A 502 14.44 30.66 -16.07
CA CYS A 502 13.86 29.32 -16.20
C CYS A 502 13.59 28.94 -17.67
N LYS A 503 13.09 29.88 -18.49
CA LYS A 503 12.97 29.66 -19.95
C LYS A 503 14.33 29.42 -20.61
N ASP A 504 15.32 30.24 -20.26
CA ASP A 504 16.69 30.13 -20.76
C ASP A 504 17.30 28.74 -20.44
N LEU A 505 17.17 28.27 -19.19
CA LEU A 505 17.66 26.95 -18.76
C LEU A 505 16.96 25.79 -19.50
N ASN A 506 15.64 25.88 -19.74
CA ASN A 506 14.86 24.83 -20.40
C ASN A 506 15.17 24.65 -21.91
N ASN A 507 16.07 25.45 -22.49
CA ASN A 507 16.59 25.23 -23.86
C ASN A 507 17.55 24.04 -23.92
N ILE A 508 17.02 22.82 -23.88
CA ILE A 508 17.81 21.58 -23.84
C ILE A 508 18.64 21.36 -25.12
N ILE A 509 19.96 21.21 -24.95
CA ILE A 509 20.90 20.86 -26.03
C ILE A 509 20.84 19.35 -26.31
N ALA A 510 20.02 18.97 -27.29
CA ALA A 510 19.72 17.58 -27.62
C ALA A 510 20.67 16.95 -28.66
N TYR A 511 21.07 17.69 -29.71
CA TYR A 511 21.80 17.13 -30.86
C TYR A 511 23.00 17.97 -31.31
N SER A 512 24.02 17.30 -31.86
CA SER A 512 25.33 17.87 -32.20
C SER A 512 25.35 18.84 -33.41
N TRP A 513 24.23 19.10 -34.06
CA TRP A 513 24.14 19.81 -35.34
C TRP A 513 23.28 21.09 -35.31
N GLN A 514 22.86 21.55 -34.12
CA GLN A 514 22.19 22.85 -33.97
C GLN A 514 23.23 23.98 -33.90
N ASP A 515 23.05 25.00 -34.74
CA ASP A 515 23.75 26.29 -34.59
C ASP A 515 23.31 26.98 -33.29
N GLY A 516 24.15 27.86 -32.75
CA GLY A 516 23.90 28.59 -31.51
C GLY A 516 24.02 27.79 -30.21
N ARG A 517 24.22 26.46 -30.26
CA ARG A 517 24.35 25.57 -29.07
C ARG A 517 25.34 26.07 -28.01
N GLU A 518 26.44 26.69 -28.43
CA GLU A 518 27.48 27.23 -27.54
C GLU A 518 27.02 28.51 -26.82
N LYS A 519 26.16 29.32 -27.46
CA LYS A 519 25.49 30.45 -26.80
C LYS A 519 24.44 29.97 -25.80
N ILE A 520 23.69 28.91 -26.13
CA ILE A 520 22.73 28.28 -25.21
C ILE A 520 23.47 27.71 -23.99
N LEU A 521 24.56 26.97 -24.18
CA LEU A 521 25.37 26.45 -23.08
C LEU A 521 25.97 27.59 -22.24
N GLN A 522 26.55 28.60 -22.87
CA GLN A 522 27.10 29.75 -22.15
C GLN A 522 26.03 30.45 -21.32
N ARG A 523 24.81 30.60 -21.86
CA ARG A 523 23.68 31.18 -21.15
C ARG A 523 23.19 30.33 -19.98
N GLN A 524 23.15 29.00 -20.13
CA GLN A 524 22.87 28.08 -19.03
C GLN A 524 23.93 28.20 -17.93
N ILE A 525 25.21 28.32 -18.29
CA ILE A 525 26.33 28.49 -17.38
C ILE A 525 26.24 29.84 -16.63
N GLU A 526 26.00 30.97 -17.32
CA GLU A 526 25.81 32.29 -16.69
C GLU A 526 24.74 32.27 -15.58
N ILE A 527 23.61 31.62 -15.84
CA ILE A 527 22.51 31.50 -14.88
C ILE A 527 22.90 30.63 -13.70
N CYS A 528 23.59 29.51 -13.96
CA CYS A 528 24.14 28.65 -12.90
C CYS A 528 25.17 29.40 -12.04
N GLU A 529 26.06 30.17 -12.64
CA GLU A 529 27.10 30.96 -11.96
C GLU A 529 26.49 32.08 -11.11
N LEU A 530 25.47 32.78 -11.60
CA LEU A 530 24.69 33.73 -10.80
C LEU A 530 24.03 33.06 -9.59
N MET A 531 23.41 31.88 -9.77
CA MET A 531 22.81 31.13 -8.65
C MET A 531 23.87 30.71 -7.62
N ILE A 532 25.07 30.32 -8.07
CA ILE A 532 26.19 29.98 -7.20
C ILE A 532 26.67 31.21 -6.42
N GLU A 533 26.90 32.34 -7.10
CA GLU A 533 27.29 33.60 -6.46
C GLU A 533 26.24 34.05 -5.43
N MET A 534 24.95 33.91 -5.75
CA MET A 534 23.85 34.27 -4.85
C MET A 534 23.76 33.38 -3.62
N PHE A 535 23.74 32.05 -3.78
CA PHE A 535 23.33 31.12 -2.71
C PHE A 535 24.49 30.38 -2.02
N ALA A 536 25.69 30.32 -2.61
CA ALA A 536 26.82 29.61 -1.99
C ALA A 536 27.16 30.19 -0.61
N LYS A 537 27.17 29.31 0.40
CA LYS A 537 27.46 29.64 1.81
C LYS A 537 26.53 30.70 2.44
N LYS A 538 25.32 30.90 1.88
CA LYS A 538 24.34 31.87 2.38
C LYS A 538 22.99 31.20 2.68
N GLU A 539 22.43 31.49 3.85
CA GLU A 539 21.12 31.02 4.31
C GLU A 539 19.98 31.93 3.79
N ASP A 540 19.94 32.13 2.47
CA ASP A 540 18.79 32.77 1.80
C ASP A 540 17.72 31.71 1.47
N ASP A 541 16.79 31.55 2.39
CA ASP A 541 15.67 30.61 2.29
C ASP A 541 14.62 31.10 1.27
N GLU A 542 14.29 32.40 1.24
CA GLU A 542 13.22 32.94 0.39
C GLU A 542 13.67 33.16 -1.06
N GLY A 543 14.93 33.54 -1.31
CA GLY A 543 15.49 33.57 -2.67
C GLY A 543 15.47 32.19 -3.33
N ARG A 544 15.74 31.13 -2.56
CA ARG A 544 15.58 29.73 -3.03
C ARG A 544 14.12 29.36 -3.24
N ARG A 545 13.21 29.75 -2.32
CA ARG A 545 11.75 29.59 -2.53
C ARG A 545 11.28 30.32 -3.79
N CYS A 546 11.86 31.47 -4.15
CA CYS A 546 11.60 32.16 -5.43
C CYS A 546 12.12 31.38 -6.64
N CYS A 547 13.33 30.80 -6.58
CA CYS A 547 13.84 29.92 -7.64
C CYS A 547 12.93 28.70 -7.87
N ILE A 548 12.45 28.08 -6.79
CA ILE A 548 11.52 26.94 -6.83
C ILE A 548 10.18 27.36 -7.44
N LYS A 549 9.57 28.45 -6.95
CA LYS A 549 8.31 29.02 -7.49
C LYS A 549 8.41 29.36 -8.99
N ALA A 550 9.60 29.71 -9.48
CA ALA A 550 9.85 30.00 -10.90
C ALA A 550 10.20 28.77 -11.76
N GLY A 551 10.28 27.56 -11.19
CA GLY A 551 10.58 26.32 -11.92
C GLY A 551 12.07 26.04 -12.18
N ILE A 552 13.00 26.80 -11.58
CA ILE A 552 14.45 26.64 -11.79
C ILE A 552 14.94 25.22 -11.43
N VAL A 553 14.37 24.62 -10.37
CA VAL A 553 14.69 23.24 -9.96
C VAL A 553 14.29 22.23 -11.04
N GLU A 554 13.07 22.36 -11.58
CA GLU A 554 12.60 21.50 -12.68
C GLU A 554 13.45 21.70 -13.94
N ALA A 555 13.84 22.93 -14.26
CA ALA A 555 14.71 23.25 -15.39
C ALA A 555 16.09 22.55 -15.29
N LEU A 556 16.73 22.59 -14.11
CA LEU A 556 17.99 21.89 -13.87
C LEU A 556 17.82 20.36 -13.92
N VAL A 557 16.74 19.81 -13.35
CA VAL A 557 16.41 18.38 -13.47
C VAL A 557 16.18 17.98 -14.93
N ASN A 558 15.51 18.82 -15.72
CA ASN A 558 15.30 18.65 -17.14
C ASN A 558 16.64 18.66 -17.92
N ILE A 559 17.59 19.54 -17.57
CA ILE A 559 18.96 19.50 -18.12
C ILE A 559 19.61 18.15 -17.81
N PHE A 560 19.63 17.71 -16.55
CA PHE A 560 20.27 16.44 -16.17
C PHE A 560 19.64 15.21 -16.85
N LEU A 561 18.31 15.23 -17.03
CA LEU A 561 17.57 14.16 -17.68
C LEU A 561 17.71 14.16 -19.21
N LYS A 562 17.70 15.33 -19.86
CA LYS A 562 17.45 15.44 -21.32
C LYS A 562 18.64 16.00 -22.12
N GLN A 563 19.53 16.79 -21.51
CA GLN A 563 20.69 17.37 -22.20
C GLN A 563 21.73 16.29 -22.53
N ASN A 564 22.43 16.45 -23.65
CA ASN A 564 23.58 15.60 -23.97
C ASN A 564 24.68 15.81 -22.91
N ARG A 565 25.15 14.71 -22.32
CA ARG A 565 26.11 14.66 -21.21
C ARG A 565 27.37 15.51 -21.42
N SER A 566 27.88 15.65 -22.66
CA SER A 566 29.07 16.47 -22.93
C SER A 566 28.86 17.98 -22.67
N TYR A 567 27.60 18.43 -22.62
CA TYR A 567 27.21 19.81 -22.33
C TYR A 567 26.83 20.02 -20.86
N ILE A 568 26.77 18.96 -20.03
CA ILE A 568 26.57 19.10 -18.58
C ILE A 568 27.93 19.47 -17.95
N LYS A 569 28.06 20.72 -17.51
CA LYS A 569 29.27 21.26 -16.85
C LYS A 569 29.10 21.35 -15.34
N VAL A 570 30.22 21.44 -14.61
CA VAL A 570 30.28 21.50 -13.13
C VAL A 570 29.32 22.52 -12.53
N GLN A 571 29.18 23.69 -13.16
CA GLN A 571 28.28 24.76 -12.72
C GLN A 571 26.82 24.30 -12.58
N HIS A 572 26.32 23.41 -13.44
CA HIS A 572 24.93 22.95 -13.36
C HIS A 572 24.70 22.08 -12.11
N GLY A 573 25.66 21.20 -11.80
CA GLY A 573 25.62 20.39 -10.57
C GLY A 573 25.77 21.26 -9.32
N GLN A 574 26.72 22.20 -9.34
CA GLN A 574 26.96 23.12 -8.23
C GLN A 574 25.77 24.08 -7.99
N ALA A 575 25.13 24.57 -9.05
CA ALA A 575 23.92 25.41 -8.98
C ALA A 575 22.74 24.66 -8.37
N PHE A 576 22.60 23.35 -8.63
CA PHE A 576 21.63 22.52 -7.92
C PHE A 576 22.01 22.33 -6.44
N TYR A 577 23.28 22.02 -6.16
CA TYR A 577 23.76 21.82 -4.79
C TYR A 577 23.52 23.04 -3.90
N VAL A 578 23.79 24.27 -4.36
CA VAL A 578 23.56 25.49 -3.56
C VAL A 578 22.08 25.78 -3.29
N LEU A 579 21.13 25.21 -4.05
CA LEU A 579 19.71 25.24 -3.67
C LEU A 579 19.42 24.32 -2.49
N THR A 580 20.16 23.21 -2.33
CA THR A 580 19.99 22.24 -1.23
C THR A 580 20.77 22.58 0.05
N TYR A 581 21.73 23.52 0.02
CA TYR A 581 22.58 23.87 1.16
C TYR A 581 23.26 25.26 1.04
N PRO A 582 23.47 26.01 2.14
CA PRO A 582 22.84 25.86 3.45
C PRO A 582 21.43 26.44 3.43
N VAL A 583 20.44 25.67 3.87
CA VAL A 583 19.01 26.01 3.77
C VAL A 583 18.19 25.17 4.77
N SER A 584 16.99 25.62 5.12
CA SER A 584 16.06 24.88 5.99
C SER A 584 15.53 23.59 5.36
N ASP A 585 15.07 22.65 6.20
CA ASP A 585 14.50 21.38 5.71
C ASP A 585 13.18 21.59 4.94
N ASP A 586 12.39 22.60 5.28
CA ASP A 586 11.24 23.05 4.48
C ASP A 586 11.60 23.25 3.00
N VAL A 587 12.72 23.91 2.71
CA VAL A 587 13.14 24.18 1.33
C VAL A 587 13.68 22.93 0.66
N LYS A 588 14.36 22.04 1.40
CA LYS A 588 14.79 20.72 0.89
C LYS A 588 13.58 19.84 0.55
N LEU A 589 12.51 19.91 1.33
CA LEU A 589 11.24 19.22 1.07
C LEU A 589 10.46 19.88 -0.09
N LEU A 590 10.50 21.20 -0.23
CA LEU A 590 10.02 21.88 -1.44
C LEU A 590 10.82 21.45 -2.68
N ILE A 591 12.14 21.29 -2.60
CA ILE A 591 12.98 20.76 -3.68
C ILE A 591 12.62 19.30 -3.99
N TYR A 592 12.38 18.45 -2.97
CA TYR A 592 11.89 17.08 -3.13
C TYR A 592 10.58 17.01 -3.93
N SER A 593 9.65 17.95 -3.70
CA SER A 593 8.38 18.04 -4.44
C SER A 593 8.54 18.25 -5.95
N GLN A 594 9.73 18.64 -6.42
CA GLN A 594 10.08 18.84 -7.83
C GLN A 594 10.71 17.57 -8.48
N PHE A 595 10.52 16.41 -7.86
CA PHE A 595 10.98 15.08 -8.32
C PHE A 595 12.47 14.98 -8.71
N PRO A 596 13.41 15.53 -7.91
CA PRO A 596 14.78 15.80 -8.35
C PRO A 596 15.65 14.54 -8.51
N PHE A 597 15.31 13.45 -7.83
CA PHE A 597 16.12 12.23 -7.82
C PHE A 597 16.34 11.64 -9.21
N ALA A 598 15.37 11.72 -10.13
CA ALA A 598 15.53 11.20 -11.49
C ALA A 598 16.71 11.83 -12.24
N GLY A 599 16.86 13.16 -12.15
CA GLY A 599 17.95 13.92 -12.74
C GLY A 599 19.28 13.71 -12.01
N LEU A 600 19.26 13.82 -10.67
CA LEU A 600 20.46 13.65 -9.85
C LEU A 600 21.07 12.25 -10.01
N LEU A 601 20.27 11.19 -9.97
CA LEU A 601 20.73 9.81 -10.16
C LEU A 601 21.40 9.57 -11.52
N LYS A 602 21.14 10.40 -12.53
CA LYS A 602 21.82 10.34 -13.85
C LYS A 602 23.19 11.05 -13.84
N LEU A 603 23.44 11.97 -12.90
CA LEU A 603 24.74 12.60 -12.70
C LEU A 603 25.74 11.76 -11.90
N LEU A 604 25.29 10.78 -11.11
CA LEU A 604 26.21 9.91 -10.35
C LEU A 604 27.20 9.15 -11.26
N VAL A 605 26.79 8.77 -12.47
CA VAL A 605 27.66 8.09 -13.45
C VAL A 605 28.47 9.05 -14.32
N HIS A 606 28.59 10.33 -13.95
CA HIS A 606 29.31 11.35 -14.72
C HIS A 606 30.83 11.12 -14.76
N SER A 607 31.52 11.77 -15.70
CA SER A 607 32.95 11.53 -16.00
C SER A 607 33.88 12.56 -15.35
N ASN A 608 33.42 13.80 -15.22
CA ASN A 608 33.96 14.76 -14.27
C ASN A 608 33.38 14.42 -12.88
N LYS A 609 34.26 14.33 -11.87
CA LYS A 609 33.94 13.85 -10.51
C LYS A 609 33.12 14.87 -9.72
N ASP A 610 33.44 16.15 -9.87
CA ASP A 610 32.79 17.28 -9.20
C ASP A 610 31.28 17.32 -9.49
N VAL A 611 30.87 17.06 -10.74
CA VAL A 611 29.45 16.93 -11.12
C VAL A 611 28.75 15.79 -10.35
N SER A 612 29.43 14.65 -10.16
CA SER A 612 28.88 13.55 -9.37
C SER A 612 28.93 13.80 -7.85
N GLU A 613 29.92 14.56 -7.36
CA GLU A 613 30.03 14.97 -5.95
C GLU A 613 28.92 15.94 -5.55
N TYR A 614 28.68 16.98 -6.36
CA TYR A 614 27.53 17.89 -6.15
C TYR A 614 26.21 17.14 -6.25
N SER A 615 26.11 16.13 -7.11
CA SER A 615 24.92 15.29 -7.22
C SER A 615 24.67 14.45 -5.96
N ILE A 616 25.66 13.68 -5.48
CA ILE A 616 25.48 12.85 -4.28
C ILE A 616 25.25 13.71 -3.03
N SER A 617 25.90 14.88 -2.94
CA SER A 617 25.68 15.85 -1.86
C SER A 617 24.26 16.42 -1.90
N SER A 618 23.73 16.71 -3.09
CA SER A 618 22.33 17.15 -3.26
C SER A 618 21.33 16.05 -2.89
N ILE A 619 21.60 14.80 -3.30
CA ILE A 619 20.79 13.63 -2.93
C ILE A 619 20.76 13.47 -1.42
N TRP A 620 21.93 13.53 -0.77
CA TRP A 620 22.07 13.44 0.68
C TRP A 620 21.24 14.51 1.41
N ASN A 621 21.41 15.78 1.05
CA ASN A 621 20.68 16.88 1.68
C ASN A 621 19.15 16.68 1.63
N ILE A 622 18.64 16.13 0.52
CA ILE A 622 17.21 15.85 0.34
C ILE A 622 16.77 14.60 1.12
N ILE A 623 17.60 13.56 1.22
CA ILE A 623 17.34 12.38 2.05
C ILE A 623 17.30 12.77 3.54
N LEU A 624 18.29 13.53 4.02
CA LEU A 624 18.41 13.99 5.39
C LEU A 624 17.14 14.76 5.83
N ALA A 625 16.68 15.72 5.02
CA ALA A 625 15.45 16.48 5.28
C ALA A 625 14.21 15.59 5.46
N GLY A 626 14.11 14.51 4.68
CA GLY A 626 13.02 13.53 4.81
C GLY A 626 13.04 12.80 6.15
N THR A 627 14.23 12.50 6.68
CA THR A 627 14.42 11.74 7.92
C THR A 627 13.64 12.31 9.10
N TYR A 628 13.60 13.64 9.21
CA TYR A 628 12.95 14.36 10.32
C TYR A 628 11.44 14.52 10.17
N THR A 629 10.84 14.15 9.02
CA THR A 629 9.40 14.35 8.77
C THR A 629 8.50 13.29 9.43
N ILE A 630 9.02 12.10 9.72
CA ILE A 630 8.29 11.00 10.38
C ILE A 630 9.18 10.24 11.37
N PRO A 631 8.62 9.67 12.47
CA PRO A 631 9.40 9.12 13.57
C PRO A 631 10.43 8.07 13.18
N ASP A 632 11.55 8.03 13.88
CA ASP A 632 12.68 7.14 13.60
C ASP A 632 12.34 5.66 13.55
N SER A 633 11.28 5.22 14.24
CA SER A 633 10.77 3.84 14.24
C SER A 633 10.04 3.42 12.96
N THR A 634 9.98 4.29 11.96
CA THR A 634 9.29 4.07 10.67
C THR A 634 10.29 4.06 9.50
N GLN A 635 9.90 3.46 8.37
CA GLN A 635 10.75 3.43 7.18
C GLN A 635 11.05 4.85 6.67
N HIS A 636 12.13 5.03 5.91
CA HIS A 636 12.50 6.36 5.41
C HIS A 636 11.47 6.86 4.38
N PRO A 637 10.90 8.07 4.53
CA PRO A 637 9.78 8.52 3.68
C PRO A 637 10.16 8.71 2.22
N HIS A 638 11.45 8.83 1.90
CA HIS A 638 11.93 8.93 0.52
C HIS A 638 12.32 7.57 -0.08
N PHE A 639 12.22 6.45 0.67
CA PHE A 639 12.66 5.13 0.21
C PHE A 639 11.98 4.70 -1.09
N ASP A 640 10.65 4.60 -1.12
CA ASP A 640 9.92 4.06 -2.28
C ASP A 640 10.10 4.94 -3.52
N THR A 641 10.04 6.27 -3.36
CA THR A 641 10.31 7.22 -4.45
C THR A 641 11.74 7.08 -4.99
N PHE A 642 12.73 6.87 -4.13
CA PHE A 642 14.13 6.71 -4.55
C PHE A 642 14.39 5.34 -5.20
N ALA A 643 13.82 4.26 -4.64
CA ALA A 643 13.89 2.90 -5.17
C ALA A 643 13.20 2.78 -6.55
N THR A 644 12.05 3.44 -6.74
CA THR A 644 11.32 3.48 -8.03
C THR A 644 12.17 4.00 -9.19
N HIS A 645 13.16 4.86 -8.93
CA HIS A 645 14.10 5.37 -9.93
C HIS A 645 15.34 4.49 -10.11
N GLY A 646 15.37 3.28 -9.54
CA GLY A 646 16.56 2.43 -9.45
C GLY A 646 17.68 3.08 -8.64
N GLY A 647 17.34 3.91 -7.66
CA GLY A 647 18.30 4.73 -6.92
C GLY A 647 19.22 3.92 -6.00
N ILE A 648 18.70 2.86 -5.38
CA ILE A 648 19.47 1.99 -4.46
C ILE A 648 20.64 1.32 -5.19
N GLU A 649 20.37 0.67 -6.34
CA GLU A 649 21.39 0.08 -7.20
C GLU A 649 22.43 1.10 -7.66
N LYS A 650 22.00 2.32 -8.02
CA LYS A 650 22.90 3.38 -8.48
C LYS A 650 23.79 3.91 -7.36
N LEU A 651 23.29 4.06 -6.13
CA LEU A 651 24.12 4.42 -4.98
C LEU A 651 25.16 3.34 -4.67
N TYR A 652 24.77 2.06 -4.70
CA TYR A 652 25.67 0.94 -4.42
C TYR A 652 26.72 0.70 -5.52
N GLN A 653 26.37 0.98 -6.78
CA GLN A 653 27.34 1.03 -7.88
C GLN A 653 28.28 2.25 -7.77
N PHE A 654 27.80 3.37 -7.23
CA PHE A 654 28.56 4.59 -7.06
C PHE A 654 29.55 4.52 -5.88
N SER A 655 29.14 3.97 -4.73
CA SER A 655 30.04 3.76 -3.58
C SER A 655 31.20 2.83 -3.91
N ASN A 656 30.98 1.83 -4.77
CA ASN A 656 32.01 0.90 -5.21
C ASN A 656 32.76 1.35 -6.49
N SER A 657 32.56 2.59 -6.97
CA SER A 657 33.17 3.09 -8.20
C SER A 657 34.60 3.58 -8.00
N TRP A 658 35.56 2.98 -8.73
CA TRP A 658 36.98 3.35 -8.68
C TRP A 658 37.26 4.80 -9.08
N ASN A 659 36.38 5.42 -9.88
CA ASN A 659 36.60 6.79 -10.37
C ASN A 659 36.01 7.88 -9.46
N VAL A 660 35.47 7.53 -8.30
CA VAL A 660 34.83 8.47 -7.35
C VAL A 660 35.76 8.75 -6.16
N ASN A 661 35.68 9.94 -5.55
CA ASN A 661 36.46 10.24 -4.33
C ASN A 661 35.78 9.64 -3.09
N ASP A 662 36.58 9.35 -2.05
CA ASP A 662 36.09 8.53 -0.94
C ASP A 662 34.99 9.21 -0.14
N ASN A 663 35.05 10.54 0.03
CA ASN A 663 33.96 11.32 0.62
C ASN A 663 32.61 11.09 -0.11
N SER A 664 32.61 11.16 -1.44
CA SER A 664 31.41 10.91 -2.25
C SER A 664 30.90 9.46 -2.14
N LYS A 665 31.81 8.47 -2.05
CA LYS A 665 31.44 7.07 -1.80
C LYS A 665 30.76 6.93 -0.43
N ASN A 666 31.38 7.49 0.60
CA ASN A 666 30.91 7.44 1.98
C ASN A 666 29.52 8.08 2.11
N THR A 667 29.28 9.23 1.46
CA THR A 667 27.96 9.86 1.38
C THR A 667 26.92 8.93 0.75
N ALA A 668 27.27 8.16 -0.29
CA ALA A 668 26.34 7.18 -0.88
C ALA A 668 26.07 5.97 0.03
N VAL A 669 27.07 5.47 0.76
CA VAL A 669 26.91 4.41 1.78
C VAL A 669 25.98 4.89 2.91
N VAL A 670 26.19 6.11 3.41
CA VAL A 670 25.33 6.76 4.40
C VAL A 670 23.91 6.95 3.87
N CYS A 671 23.74 7.41 2.62
CA CYS A 671 22.42 7.51 1.98
C CYS A 671 21.69 6.16 1.96
N ILE A 672 22.36 5.05 1.63
CA ILE A 672 21.74 3.71 1.64
C ILE A 672 21.32 3.32 3.06
N GLY A 673 22.17 3.52 4.06
CA GLY A 673 21.85 3.20 5.46
C GLY A 673 20.68 4.02 6.02
N TYR A 674 20.60 5.31 5.66
CA TYR A 674 19.47 6.18 5.98
C TYR A 674 18.17 5.75 5.29
N LEU A 675 18.23 5.44 3.99
CA LEU A 675 17.07 4.98 3.22
C LEU A 675 16.51 3.65 3.78
N TYR A 676 17.39 2.72 4.16
CA TYR A 676 17.00 1.44 4.76
C TYR A 676 16.64 1.50 6.27
N ARG A 677 16.32 2.68 6.83
CA ARG A 677 15.79 2.83 8.20
C ARG A 677 14.63 1.87 8.43
N ALA A 678 14.71 1.08 9.52
CA ALA A 678 13.74 0.05 9.90
C ALA A 678 13.45 -1.07 8.85
N LYS A 679 14.19 -1.11 7.73
CA LYS A 679 13.96 -2.02 6.59
C LYS A 679 15.15 -2.95 6.38
N GLN A 680 14.89 -4.23 6.16
CA GLN A 680 15.92 -5.22 5.84
C GLN A 680 16.59 -4.86 4.51
N ILE A 681 17.92 -4.83 4.45
CA ILE A 681 18.65 -4.87 3.17
C ILE A 681 18.55 -6.30 2.63
N GLU A 682 17.78 -6.49 1.55
CA GLU A 682 17.37 -7.81 1.08
C GLU A 682 18.56 -8.62 0.53
N LYS A 683 19.38 -7.99 -0.32
CA LYS A 683 20.56 -8.60 -0.95
C LYS A 683 21.69 -8.78 0.07
N GLU A 684 22.17 -10.00 0.24
CA GLU A 684 23.14 -10.35 1.29
C GLU A 684 24.49 -9.65 1.13
N ASP A 685 25.08 -9.68 -0.06
CA ASP A 685 26.40 -9.08 -0.31
C ASP A 685 26.37 -7.56 -0.13
N MET A 686 25.34 -6.90 -0.67
CA MET A 686 25.09 -5.47 -0.46
C MET A 686 24.84 -5.13 1.02
N ARG A 687 24.14 -5.99 1.77
CA ARG A 687 23.90 -5.82 3.21
C ARG A 687 25.21 -5.84 3.99
N ARG A 688 26.04 -6.87 3.74
CA ARG A 688 27.36 -7.05 4.36
C ARG A 688 28.28 -5.87 4.05
N GLU A 689 28.51 -5.59 2.76
CA GLU A 689 29.44 -4.54 2.31
C GLU A 689 29.05 -3.14 2.80
N ILE A 690 27.77 -2.76 2.74
CA ILE A 690 27.31 -1.45 3.24
C ILE A 690 27.46 -1.37 4.76
N ILE A 691 27.18 -2.45 5.50
CA ILE A 691 27.34 -2.47 6.95
C ILE A 691 28.82 -2.38 7.35
N ASP A 692 29.71 -3.09 6.65
CA ASP A 692 31.15 -3.07 6.94
C ASP A 692 31.78 -1.72 6.56
N GLN A 693 31.41 -1.13 5.42
CA GLN A 693 31.79 0.25 5.05
C GLN A 693 31.29 1.26 6.11
N LEU A 694 30.09 1.09 6.66
CA LEU A 694 29.60 1.92 7.77
C LEU A 694 30.40 1.69 9.08
N LYS A 695 30.76 0.45 9.43
CA LYS A 695 31.60 0.13 10.62
C LYS A 695 32.97 0.81 10.54
N GLU A 696 33.59 0.83 9.36
CA GLU A 696 34.85 1.53 9.11
C GLU A 696 34.70 3.05 9.32
N LEU A 697 33.63 3.65 8.80
CA LEU A 697 33.37 5.09 8.88
C LEU A 697 33.16 5.62 10.31
N VAL A 698 32.66 4.80 11.23
CA VAL A 698 32.55 5.16 12.67
C VAL A 698 33.91 5.51 13.30
N ASN A 699 35.00 5.03 12.71
CA ASN A 699 36.38 5.25 13.17
C ASN A 699 37.16 6.27 12.31
N TYR A 700 36.55 6.82 11.25
CA TYR A 700 37.24 7.74 10.34
C TYR A 700 37.42 9.13 10.96
N ILE A 701 38.55 9.79 10.65
CA ILE A 701 38.89 11.11 11.18
C ILE A 701 38.23 12.20 10.32
N GLY A 702 36.98 12.51 10.65
CA GLY A 702 36.22 13.63 10.08
C GLY A 702 34.79 13.67 10.65
N ASP A 703 34.42 14.78 11.29
CA ASP A 703 33.26 14.83 12.20
C ASP A 703 31.93 14.44 11.54
N TRP A 704 31.67 14.90 10.31
CA TRP A 704 30.40 14.64 9.63
C TRP A 704 30.18 13.16 9.31
N GLY A 705 31.05 12.54 8.48
CA GLY A 705 30.86 11.16 8.03
C GLY A 705 30.86 10.12 9.18
N LYS A 706 31.53 10.44 10.29
CA LYS A 706 31.54 9.65 11.52
C LYS A 706 30.19 9.65 12.23
N GLU A 707 29.58 10.81 12.47
CA GLU A 707 28.30 10.89 13.18
C GLU A 707 27.12 10.43 12.32
N GLU A 708 27.15 10.65 11.00
CA GLU A 708 26.11 10.09 10.11
C GLU A 708 26.21 8.58 9.94
N SER A 709 27.42 8.00 9.88
CA SER A 709 27.57 6.54 9.79
C SER A 709 27.11 5.84 11.08
N ARG A 710 27.34 6.46 12.25
CA ARG A 710 26.75 6.05 13.53
C ARG A 710 25.22 6.04 13.47
N GLN A 711 24.60 7.10 12.95
CA GLN A 711 23.13 7.19 12.85
C GLN A 711 22.56 6.21 11.80
N ALA A 712 23.23 6.03 10.67
CA ALA A 712 22.88 5.04 9.66
C ALA A 712 22.90 3.61 10.22
N LEU A 713 23.91 3.25 11.02
CA LEU A 713 23.96 1.95 11.72
C LEU A 713 22.81 1.78 12.71
N ARG A 714 22.44 2.83 13.46
CA ARG A 714 21.27 2.81 14.36
C ARG A 714 19.96 2.59 13.59
N TYR A 715 19.80 3.24 12.44
CA TYR A 715 18.64 3.09 11.55
C TYR A 715 18.53 1.71 10.91
N LEU A 716 19.64 1.14 10.46
CA LEU A 716 19.70 -0.24 9.98
C LEU A 716 19.40 -1.24 11.11
N ALA A 717 19.96 -1.05 12.30
CA ALA A 717 19.83 -1.93 13.47
C ALA A 717 18.41 -2.02 14.07
N GLN A 718 17.45 -1.20 13.61
CA GLN A 718 16.04 -1.37 13.94
C GLN A 718 15.44 -2.61 13.27
N ASN A 719 15.96 -3.02 12.10
CA ASN A 719 15.58 -4.28 11.48
C ASN A 719 16.42 -5.45 12.06
N PRO A 720 15.81 -6.57 12.49
CA PRO A 720 16.54 -7.64 13.16
C PRO A 720 17.59 -8.34 12.28
N VAL A 721 17.39 -8.42 10.96
CA VAL A 721 18.34 -9.08 10.04
C VAL A 721 19.59 -8.20 9.86
N ASN A 722 19.39 -6.90 9.61
CA ASN A 722 20.49 -5.94 9.57
C ASN A 722 21.22 -5.88 10.93
N LYS A 723 20.47 -5.87 12.04
CA LYS A 723 21.04 -5.85 13.39
C LYS A 723 21.98 -7.04 13.64
N ALA A 724 21.57 -8.25 13.23
CA ALA A 724 22.39 -9.45 13.36
C ALA A 724 23.70 -9.36 12.55
N GLU A 725 23.69 -8.68 11.40
CA GLU A 725 24.88 -8.43 10.57
C GLU A 725 25.80 -7.34 11.19
N ILE A 726 25.21 -6.30 11.79
CA ILE A 726 25.97 -5.22 12.45
C ILE A 726 26.73 -5.74 13.68
N VAL A 727 26.13 -6.61 14.49
CA VAL A 727 26.77 -7.11 15.74
C VAL A 727 27.73 -8.29 15.54
N LYS A 728 28.02 -8.68 14.28
CA LYS A 728 29.08 -9.65 14.00
C LYS A 728 30.43 -9.14 14.52
N ASP A 729 31.31 -10.09 14.81
CA ASP A 729 32.70 -9.86 15.24
C ASP A 729 32.84 -8.97 16.50
N GLY A 730 31.77 -8.87 17.29
CA GLY A 730 31.72 -8.10 18.54
C GLY A 730 31.50 -6.60 18.37
N PHE A 731 31.16 -6.12 17.17
CA PHE A 731 30.94 -4.69 16.93
C PHE A 731 29.71 -4.16 17.70
N VAL A 732 29.91 -3.11 18.49
CA VAL A 732 28.86 -2.49 19.31
C VAL A 732 28.18 -1.37 18.52
N ILE A 733 26.85 -1.44 18.38
CA ILE A 733 26.05 -0.40 17.73
C ILE A 733 26.23 0.93 18.49
N PRO A 734 26.62 2.04 17.82
CA PRO A 734 26.78 3.34 18.45
C PRO A 734 25.51 3.85 19.14
N THR A 735 25.69 4.44 20.33
CA THR A 735 24.63 4.96 21.22
C THR A 735 24.26 6.40 20.94
#